data_AF-A0A928Y8G4-F1
#
_entry.id   AF-A0A928Y8G4-F1
#
_cell.length_a   1.000
_cell.length_b   1.000
_cell.length_c   1.000
_cell.angle_alpha   90.00
_cell.angle_beta   90.00
_cell.angle_gamma   90.00
#
_symmetry.space_group_name_H-M   'P 1'
#
loop_
_entity.id
_entity.type
_entity.pdbx_description
1 polymer ?
#
loop_
_entity_poly.entity_id
_entity_poly.type
_entity_poly.pdbx_seq_one_letter_code
_entity_poly.pdbx_strand_id
1 'polypeptide(L)'
;MIHPKFRRICLIVGSLLMFSIGIVACSQEPQTVEVTRIVEVPVEVQVPAETVEVEVPVEVTRIVEVMVEAAAPETAVSAIAVVPFEEQWAASPHADASAEAFVHWDGDDPAEVPTNCAKCHSTTGFMDFVGADGSAFGSVEAAVPVGEVIQCQACHNDATMGLSTVTFPSGAEVTGLGPEARCMTCHQGRASTVSVNQSIENAGLDPAADLDTVSADLGFTNIHYYPAAATQYGTIAMGGYEYDGKAYDSKFDHVEGVDTCVDCHNPHTLEVKFDTCTTCHQGLNSPEDLASIRMFGSLVDYNGNGDIEEGIMAEIAGLQDALYQAIQAYASEVAGTAIVYDSHAYPYFFIDTDGDGAVSEGEAAFPNAFKSWTPRLAKAAYNYQMSQKDPGEFAHGGKYTIQLLYDSIEDLNQALATPVDMSAMRRIDHGHFAGSEEAFRHWDAEGEVPGSCSKCHSAAGLPLFIEQGVSINQHPSNGLNCATCHNDLTTFTRYEVANVTFPSGATLTMAEGNDDAAGLESNLCINCHQGRSSTTSVNRALADLPGDEVAQSIRFQNIHYFAAGATLFGSEAQGAYQFADKEYVGRNEHVSRFDSCVECHDTHALEVVVTACADCHENVSTQADLANIRDEDNTTDWDGDGDVAEGMAGEIATMAELLYAAMQAYTANTPGALPILYDSHRYPYFFGDADGDGTVSEGDAGYNTWTPNLLRAAYNYQYAQKDPGAFAHNGQYVLQVLYDSIEVMGGDTSGLTRP
;
A
#
# COMPACT_ATOMS: atom_id res chain seq x y z
N MET A 1 -57.97 81.92 -16.08
CA MET A 1 -59.29 82.53 -15.82
C MET A 1 -60.31 81.40 -15.65
N ILE A 2 -60.92 81.31 -14.44
CA ILE A 2 -62.23 80.70 -14.09
C ILE A 2 -62.39 79.17 -14.36
N HIS A 3 -62.77 78.23 -13.49
CA HIS A 3 -63.04 78.06 -12.04
C HIS A 3 -63.21 76.52 -11.79
N PRO A 4 -63.42 76.02 -10.55
CA PRO A 4 -62.90 74.71 -10.09
C PRO A 4 -63.96 73.69 -9.62
N LYS A 5 -63.45 72.59 -9.02
CA LYS A 5 -63.96 71.87 -7.81
C LYS A 5 -64.96 70.68 -7.94
N PHE A 6 -64.65 69.68 -7.10
CA PHE A 6 -65.54 68.74 -6.38
C PHE A 6 -66.11 67.54 -7.18
N ARG A 7 -66.24 66.29 -6.71
CA ARG A 7 -66.02 65.60 -5.42
C ARG A 7 -66.15 64.08 -5.73
N ARG A 8 -65.19 63.24 -5.35
CA ARG A 8 -65.33 62.09 -4.42
C ARG A 8 -66.77 61.62 -4.14
N ILE A 9 -67.04 60.33 -4.35
CA ILE A 9 -67.75 59.33 -3.51
C ILE A 9 -67.62 57.99 -4.28
N CYS A 10 -66.67 57.12 -3.92
CA CYS A 10 -66.88 55.92 -3.08
C CYS A 10 -68.09 55.07 -3.53
N LEU A 11 -67.84 53.98 -4.25
CA LEU A 11 -67.74 52.60 -3.72
C LEU A 11 -69.11 51.94 -3.48
N ILE A 12 -69.23 50.71 -4.02
CA ILE A 12 -70.21 49.66 -3.69
C ILE A 12 -71.54 49.85 -4.43
N VAL A 13 -71.93 49.00 -5.37
CA VAL A 13 -72.40 47.61 -5.22
C VAL A 13 -72.15 46.92 -6.57
N GLY A 14 -71.45 45.79 -6.64
CA GLY A 14 -72.12 44.48 -6.67
C GLY A 14 -72.74 44.23 -8.04
N SER A 15 -72.11 43.40 -8.87
CA SER A 15 -72.55 42.01 -8.97
C SER A 15 -74.01 41.94 -9.38
N LEU A 16 -74.28 41.69 -10.66
CA LEU A 16 -75.30 40.74 -11.11
C LEU A 16 -75.55 40.91 -12.60
N LEU A 17 -75.73 39.76 -13.24
CA LEU A 17 -76.24 39.60 -14.61
C LEU A 17 -75.16 39.90 -15.65
N MET A 18 -74.33 38.91 -15.99
CA MET A 18 -74.74 37.61 -16.56
C MET A 18 -75.85 37.77 -17.61
N PHE A 19 -75.69 36.98 -18.66
CA PHE A 19 -76.56 36.80 -19.81
C PHE A 19 -76.26 37.74 -20.98
N SER A 20 -75.39 37.41 -21.94
CA SER A 20 -75.18 36.18 -22.72
C SER A 20 -75.56 36.43 -24.18
N ILE A 21 -74.81 35.73 -25.04
CA ILE A 21 -75.13 35.33 -26.41
C ILE A 21 -74.79 36.35 -27.50
N GLY A 22 -73.65 36.05 -28.14
CA GLY A 22 -73.69 35.69 -29.55
C GLY A 22 -72.75 36.47 -30.46
N ILE A 23 -72.08 35.91 -31.46
CA ILE A 23 -71.89 34.54 -31.98
C ILE A 23 -71.07 34.74 -33.30
N VAL A 24 -70.22 33.76 -33.66
CA VAL A 24 -69.47 33.54 -34.93
C VAL A 24 -68.22 34.38 -35.25
N ALA A 25 -67.06 33.71 -35.25
CA ALA A 25 -66.14 33.48 -36.40
C ALA A 25 -64.70 33.29 -35.87
N CYS A 26 -63.86 32.30 -36.20
CA CYS A 26 -63.87 31.08 -37.05
C CYS A 26 -62.68 30.23 -36.54
N SER A 27 -62.90 29.00 -36.05
CA SER A 27 -62.56 27.71 -36.69
C SER A 27 -61.11 27.53 -37.20
N GLN A 28 -60.27 26.84 -36.41
CA GLN A 28 -59.14 26.03 -36.89
C GLN A 28 -59.23 24.64 -36.23
N GLU A 29 -59.04 23.59 -37.02
CA GLU A 29 -59.11 22.19 -36.61
C GLU A 29 -57.91 21.80 -35.72
N PRO A 30 -58.11 20.98 -34.66
CA PRO A 30 -57.01 20.46 -33.85
C PRO A 30 -56.19 19.45 -34.67
N GLN A 31 -54.86 19.57 -34.63
CA GLN A 31 -53.96 18.55 -35.17
C GLN A 31 -53.80 17.41 -34.16
N THR A 32 -54.10 16.19 -34.58
CA THR A 32 -53.83 14.96 -33.84
C THR A 32 -52.39 14.52 -34.10
N VAL A 33 -51.64 14.26 -33.04
CA VAL A 33 -50.29 13.67 -33.12
C VAL A 33 -50.37 12.27 -32.52
N GLU A 34 -49.94 11.27 -33.30
CA GLU A 34 -49.86 9.88 -32.87
C GLU A 34 -48.48 9.65 -32.24
N VAL A 35 -48.45 9.22 -30.98
CA VAL A 35 -47.20 8.92 -30.26
C VAL A 35 -47.19 7.43 -29.95
N THR A 36 -46.27 6.70 -30.57
CA THR A 36 -46.02 5.28 -30.30
C THR A 36 -44.85 5.15 -29.32
N ARG A 37 -45.06 4.44 -28.21
CA ARG A 37 -43.99 4.05 -27.28
C ARG A 37 -43.98 2.54 -27.12
N ILE A 38 -42.81 1.93 -27.28
CA ILE A 38 -42.58 0.52 -26.96
C ILE A 38 -42.32 0.42 -25.46
N VAL A 39 -43.06 -0.44 -24.77
CA VAL A 39 -42.87 -0.71 -23.34
C VAL A 39 -42.57 -2.20 -23.18
N GLU A 40 -41.45 -2.50 -22.52
CA GLU A 40 -41.05 -3.86 -22.17
C GLU A 40 -41.67 -4.21 -20.81
N VAL A 41 -42.36 -5.35 -20.74
CA VAL A 41 -43.03 -5.82 -19.53
C VAL A 41 -42.60 -7.27 -19.28
N PRO A 42 -42.02 -7.59 -18.13
CA PRO A 42 -41.67 -8.97 -17.79
C PRO A 42 -42.93 -9.77 -17.48
N VAL A 43 -43.01 -11.00 -17.99
CA VAL A 43 -44.11 -11.94 -17.72
C VAL A 43 -43.55 -13.27 -17.24
N GLU A 44 -43.97 -13.72 -16.06
CA GLU A 44 -43.66 -15.05 -15.54
C GLU A 44 -44.60 -16.12 -16.11
N VAL A 45 -44.05 -17.22 -16.63
CA VAL A 45 -44.82 -18.37 -17.11
C VAL A 45 -44.44 -19.62 -16.33
N GLN A 46 -45.41 -20.23 -15.65
CA GLN A 46 -45.19 -21.48 -14.91
C GLN A 46 -45.23 -22.71 -15.82
N VAL A 47 -44.13 -23.45 -15.86
CA VAL A 47 -44.05 -24.83 -16.38
C VAL A 47 -43.42 -25.69 -15.27
N PRO A 48 -43.85 -26.95 -15.05
CA PRO A 48 -43.44 -27.65 -13.84
C PRO A 48 -41.97 -28.07 -13.94
N ALA A 49 -41.18 -27.50 -13.01
CA ALA A 49 -39.72 -27.49 -12.88
C ALA A 49 -39.02 -26.38 -13.68
N GLU A 50 -38.56 -25.36 -12.94
CA GLU A 50 -37.80 -24.15 -13.34
C GLU A 50 -38.61 -22.94 -13.84
N THR A 51 -38.46 -21.80 -13.14
CA THR A 51 -39.01 -20.49 -13.47
C THR A 51 -38.05 -19.76 -14.41
N VAL A 52 -38.53 -19.24 -15.54
CA VAL A 52 -37.74 -18.43 -16.48
C VAL A 52 -38.48 -17.12 -16.76
N GLU A 53 -37.81 -15.98 -16.59
CA GLU A 53 -38.33 -14.66 -16.99
C GLU A 53 -38.16 -14.47 -18.50
N VAL A 54 -39.21 -14.02 -19.18
CA VAL A 54 -39.18 -13.69 -20.61
C VAL A 54 -39.75 -12.29 -20.82
N GLU A 55 -39.00 -11.44 -21.51
CA GLU A 55 -39.43 -10.11 -21.92
C GLU A 55 -40.28 -10.18 -23.20
N VAL A 56 -41.48 -9.60 -23.17
CA VAL A 56 -42.35 -9.51 -24.34
C VAL A 56 -42.64 -8.03 -24.65
N PRO A 57 -42.30 -7.52 -25.84
CA PRO A 57 -42.56 -6.14 -26.19
C PRO A 57 -44.06 -5.95 -26.48
N VAL A 58 -44.68 -4.97 -25.82
CA VAL A 58 -46.08 -4.58 -26.07
C VAL A 58 -46.11 -3.15 -26.63
N GLU A 59 -46.73 -3.00 -27.80
CA GLU A 59 -46.92 -1.71 -28.46
C GLU A 59 -48.23 -1.07 -27.97
N VAL A 60 -48.13 0.13 -27.36
CA VAL A 60 -49.30 0.87 -26.85
C VAL A 60 -49.41 2.21 -27.57
N THR A 61 -50.44 2.35 -28.40
CA THR A 61 -50.74 3.59 -29.12
C THR A 61 -51.81 4.39 -28.38
N ARG A 62 -51.54 5.66 -28.05
CA ARG A 62 -52.53 6.59 -27.47
C ARG A 62 -52.56 7.90 -28.26
N ILE A 63 -53.75 8.32 -28.68
CA ILE A 63 -53.98 9.61 -29.34
C ILE A 63 -54.19 10.68 -28.26
N VAL A 64 -53.42 11.77 -28.31
CA VAL A 64 -53.56 12.93 -27.41
C VAL A 64 -53.75 14.20 -28.24
N GLU A 65 -54.82 14.94 -27.96
CA GLU A 65 -55.07 16.26 -28.57
C GLU A 65 -54.38 17.35 -27.74
N VAL A 66 -53.52 18.16 -28.36
CA VAL A 66 -52.80 19.26 -27.70
C VAL A 66 -53.17 20.57 -28.39
N MET A 67 -53.62 21.56 -27.62
CA MET A 67 -53.89 22.92 -28.10
C MET A 67 -52.61 23.76 -28.04
N VAL A 68 -52.15 24.27 -29.18
CA VAL A 68 -51.00 25.17 -29.28
C VAL A 68 -51.49 26.62 -29.18
N GLU A 69 -51.11 27.33 -28.11
CA GLU A 69 -51.39 28.77 -27.94
C GLU A 69 -50.18 29.58 -28.45
N ALA A 70 -50.43 30.55 -29.33
CA ALA A 70 -49.38 31.37 -29.95
C ALA A 70 -48.86 32.41 -28.94
N ALA A 71 -47.57 32.31 -28.57
CA ALA A 71 -46.89 33.26 -27.70
C ALA A 71 -46.61 34.61 -28.42
N ALA A 72 -46.88 35.70 -27.71
CA ALA A 72 -46.45 37.06 -28.06
C ALA A 72 -44.93 37.21 -27.86
N PRO A 73 -44.25 38.16 -28.53
CA PRO A 73 -42.79 38.25 -28.47
C PRO A 73 -42.34 38.83 -27.12
N GLU A 74 -41.82 37.97 -26.25
CA GLU A 74 -41.03 38.42 -25.10
C GLU A 74 -39.65 38.86 -25.58
N THR A 75 -39.30 40.08 -25.20
CA THR A 75 -37.95 40.63 -25.24
C THR A 75 -37.00 39.67 -24.52
N ALA A 76 -35.98 39.18 -25.23
CA ALA A 76 -34.91 38.36 -24.68
C ALA A 76 -34.21 39.09 -23.52
N VAL A 77 -34.59 38.73 -22.29
CA VAL A 77 -33.70 38.86 -21.15
C VAL A 77 -32.67 37.76 -21.33
N SER A 78 -31.42 38.14 -21.60
CA SER A 78 -30.28 37.22 -21.52
C SER A 78 -30.38 36.51 -20.18
N ALA A 79 -30.64 35.20 -20.20
CA ALA A 79 -30.34 34.36 -19.07
C ALA A 79 -28.83 34.49 -18.86
N ILE A 80 -28.42 35.22 -17.83
CA ILE A 80 -27.07 35.09 -17.30
C ILE A 80 -26.99 33.62 -16.91
N ALA A 81 -26.26 32.83 -17.69
CA ALA A 81 -25.96 31.47 -17.32
C ALA A 81 -25.15 31.56 -16.02
N VAL A 82 -25.76 31.18 -14.90
CA VAL A 82 -25.03 31.02 -13.64
C VAL A 82 -24.10 29.84 -13.86
N VAL A 83 -22.79 30.09 -13.96
CA VAL A 83 -21.81 29.02 -14.06
C VAL A 83 -21.70 28.39 -12.68
N PRO A 84 -22.00 27.07 -12.53
CA PRO A 84 -21.89 26.41 -11.24
C PRO A 84 -20.48 26.56 -10.67
N PHE A 85 -20.38 26.75 -9.35
CA PHE A 85 -19.12 26.84 -8.60
C PHE A 85 -18.17 27.99 -9.01
N GLU A 86 -18.58 28.92 -9.87
CA GLU A 86 -17.76 30.07 -10.30
C GLU A 86 -17.29 30.91 -9.10
N GLU A 87 -18.18 31.22 -8.15
CA GLU A 87 -17.82 31.96 -6.94
C GLU A 87 -16.83 31.20 -6.06
N GLN A 88 -16.93 29.86 -5.99
CA GLN A 88 -15.99 29.03 -5.23
C GLN A 88 -14.61 29.03 -5.89
N TRP A 89 -14.56 28.82 -7.21
CA TRP A 89 -13.30 28.85 -7.96
C TRP A 89 -12.62 30.21 -7.90
N ALA A 90 -13.40 31.30 -8.05
CA ALA A 90 -12.88 32.67 -8.00
C ALA A 90 -12.27 33.02 -6.63
N ALA A 91 -12.64 32.31 -5.56
CA ALA A 91 -12.05 32.44 -4.23
C ALA A 91 -10.91 31.43 -3.96
N SER A 92 -10.64 30.50 -4.88
CA SER A 92 -9.63 29.46 -4.72
C SER A 92 -8.21 29.99 -4.97
N PRO A 93 -7.17 29.33 -4.40
CA PRO A 93 -5.78 29.65 -4.69
C PRO A 93 -5.40 29.64 -6.18
N HIS A 94 -6.06 28.81 -7.00
CA HIS A 94 -5.80 28.75 -8.44
C HIS A 94 -6.34 29.96 -9.23
N ALA A 95 -7.23 30.75 -8.64
CA ALA A 95 -7.73 32.00 -9.21
C ALA A 95 -7.09 33.25 -8.58
N ASP A 96 -6.19 33.09 -7.59
CA ASP A 96 -5.51 34.20 -6.95
C ASP A 96 -4.42 34.78 -7.85
N ALA A 97 -4.80 35.78 -8.65
CA ALA A 97 -3.90 36.49 -9.56
C ALA A 97 -2.78 37.27 -8.84
N SER A 98 -2.75 37.32 -7.51
CA SER A 98 -1.66 37.91 -6.72
C SER A 98 -0.69 36.88 -6.15
N ALA A 99 -0.99 35.58 -6.27
CA ALA A 99 -0.13 34.52 -5.77
C ALA A 99 1.19 34.47 -6.54
N GLU A 100 2.30 34.20 -5.83
CA GLU A 100 3.65 34.09 -6.41
C GLU A 100 3.70 33.14 -7.61
N ALA A 101 2.87 32.09 -7.59
CA ALA A 101 2.74 31.15 -8.70
C ALA A 101 2.35 31.82 -10.04
N PHE A 102 1.71 32.99 -10.05
CA PHE A 102 1.26 33.64 -11.29
C PHE A 102 1.95 34.98 -11.57
N VAL A 103 2.52 35.62 -10.54
CA VAL A 103 3.15 36.96 -10.67
C VAL A 103 4.68 36.92 -10.76
N HIS A 104 5.31 35.75 -10.63
CA HIS A 104 6.77 35.60 -10.61
C HIS A 104 7.48 36.32 -11.77
N TRP A 105 6.90 36.22 -12.97
CA TRP A 105 7.49 36.74 -14.21
C TRP A 105 7.04 38.16 -14.58
N ASP A 106 6.23 38.83 -13.76
CA ASP A 106 5.69 40.18 -14.06
C ASP A 106 6.81 41.23 -14.22
N GLY A 107 7.94 41.01 -13.55
CA GLY A 107 9.12 41.89 -13.59
C GLY A 107 10.13 41.57 -14.70
N ASP A 108 9.93 40.49 -15.45
CA ASP A 108 10.88 40.04 -16.48
C ASP A 108 10.77 40.86 -17.78
N ASP A 109 11.80 40.78 -18.64
CA ASP A 109 11.83 41.44 -19.95
C ASP A 109 12.24 40.44 -21.05
N PRO A 110 11.29 39.96 -21.89
CA PRO A 110 9.85 40.25 -21.85
C PRO A 110 9.14 39.62 -20.64
N ALA A 111 8.04 40.23 -20.20
CA ALA A 111 7.18 39.70 -19.15
C ALA A 111 6.31 38.55 -19.71
N GLU A 112 6.85 37.34 -19.65
CA GLU A 112 6.21 36.12 -20.14
C GLU A 112 6.52 34.94 -19.21
N VAL A 113 5.56 34.04 -19.05
CA VAL A 113 5.78 32.77 -18.37
C VAL A 113 6.47 31.82 -19.37
N PRO A 114 7.69 31.36 -19.08
CA PRO A 114 8.45 30.50 -20.00
C PRO A 114 7.78 29.15 -20.25
N THR A 115 8.06 28.51 -21.38
CA THR A 115 7.46 27.21 -21.79
C THR A 115 7.60 26.13 -20.72
N ASN A 116 8.73 26.07 -20.03
CA ASN A 116 9.00 25.07 -18.99
C ASN A 116 8.25 25.33 -17.66
N CYS A 117 7.52 26.44 -17.54
CA CYS A 117 6.72 26.82 -16.38
C CYS A 117 5.23 26.98 -16.74
N ALA A 118 4.94 27.41 -17.97
CA ALA A 118 3.60 27.76 -18.43
C ALA A 118 2.56 26.64 -18.28
N LYS A 119 2.98 25.36 -18.34
CA LYS A 119 2.10 24.19 -18.12
C LYS A 119 1.24 24.32 -16.86
N CYS A 120 1.83 24.78 -15.75
CA CYS A 120 1.16 24.80 -14.44
C CYS A 120 0.91 26.19 -13.88
N HIS A 121 1.37 27.22 -14.60
CA HIS A 121 1.32 28.61 -14.16
C HIS A 121 0.48 29.48 -15.12
N SER A 122 -0.33 28.88 -15.99
CA SER A 122 -1.27 29.58 -16.86
C SER A 122 -2.35 28.65 -17.42
N THR A 123 -3.51 29.21 -17.78
CA THR A 123 -4.53 28.45 -18.52
C THR A 123 -4.05 28.10 -19.92
N THR A 124 -3.46 29.07 -20.62
CA THR A 124 -2.99 28.88 -22.00
C THR A 124 -1.93 27.78 -22.09
N GLY A 125 -0.94 27.79 -21.19
CA GLY A 125 0.12 26.78 -21.19
C GLY A 125 -0.36 25.38 -20.83
N PHE A 126 -1.36 25.25 -19.94
CA PHE A 126 -1.97 23.93 -19.69
C PHE A 126 -2.75 23.42 -20.91
N MET A 127 -3.50 24.31 -21.58
CA MET A 127 -4.25 23.96 -22.80
C MET A 127 -3.34 23.57 -23.97
N ASP A 128 -2.20 24.26 -24.12
CA ASP A 128 -1.13 23.88 -25.05
C ASP A 128 -0.61 22.47 -24.68
N PHE A 129 -0.21 22.26 -23.42
CA PHE A 129 0.28 20.95 -22.97
C PHE A 129 -0.68 19.78 -23.24
N VAL A 130 -1.99 19.96 -23.04
CA VAL A 130 -2.97 18.90 -23.28
C VAL A 130 -3.45 18.82 -24.73
N GLY A 131 -2.99 19.71 -25.62
CA GLY A 131 -3.43 19.77 -27.02
C GLY A 131 -4.84 20.34 -27.23
N ALA A 132 -5.41 21.03 -26.23
CA ALA A 132 -6.76 21.57 -26.28
C ALA A 132 -6.92 22.75 -27.26
N ASP A 133 -5.81 23.42 -27.58
CA ASP A 133 -5.74 24.49 -28.58
C ASP A 133 -5.31 23.99 -29.98
N GLY A 134 -5.12 22.67 -30.15
CA GLY A 134 -4.69 22.03 -31.39
C GLY A 134 -3.18 21.85 -31.54
N SER A 135 -2.40 22.20 -30.50
CA SER A 135 -0.98 21.86 -30.35
C SER A 135 -0.75 20.36 -30.11
N ALA A 136 0.53 19.98 -29.99
CA ALA A 136 0.92 18.61 -29.69
C ALA A 136 0.78 18.32 -28.19
N PHE A 137 0.20 17.17 -27.85
CA PHE A 137 0.12 16.72 -26.46
C PHE A 137 1.52 16.48 -25.86
N GLY A 138 1.71 16.90 -24.62
CA GLY A 138 2.90 16.61 -23.82
C GLY A 138 3.98 17.70 -23.85
N SER A 139 3.76 18.81 -24.56
CA SER A 139 4.70 19.93 -24.62
C SER A 139 3.99 21.27 -24.63
N VAL A 140 4.68 22.31 -24.16
CA VAL A 140 4.24 23.70 -24.31
C VAL A 140 5.14 24.34 -25.37
N GLU A 141 4.55 24.76 -26.48
CA GLU A 141 5.27 25.16 -27.69
C GLU A 141 5.75 26.61 -27.65
N ALA A 142 5.11 27.46 -26.84
CA ALA A 142 5.48 28.88 -26.72
C ALA A 142 5.36 29.42 -25.29
N ALA A 143 6.19 30.42 -24.97
CA ALA A 143 6.00 31.20 -23.76
C ALA A 143 4.64 31.91 -23.81
N VAL A 144 4.00 32.07 -22.65
CA VAL A 144 2.67 32.65 -22.54
C VAL A 144 2.73 34.02 -21.86
N PRO A 145 1.85 34.98 -22.21
CA PRO A 145 1.82 36.26 -21.52
C PRO A 145 1.54 36.12 -20.02
N VAL A 146 2.13 37.00 -19.21
CA VAL A 146 1.77 37.12 -17.78
C VAL A 146 0.34 37.64 -17.59
N GLY A 147 -0.18 37.52 -16.36
CA GLY A 147 -1.52 37.98 -15.98
C GLY A 147 -2.65 36.96 -16.18
N GLU A 148 -2.30 35.72 -16.52
CA GLU A 148 -3.22 34.58 -16.51
C GLU A 148 -3.11 33.78 -15.20
N VAL A 149 -4.24 33.22 -14.78
CA VAL A 149 -4.33 32.22 -13.70
C VAL A 149 -4.91 30.91 -14.28
N ILE A 150 -5.17 29.91 -13.45
CA ILE A 150 -5.89 28.71 -13.88
C ILE A 150 -7.41 29.01 -13.91
N GLN A 151 -8.01 28.88 -15.09
CA GLN A 151 -9.42 29.16 -15.36
C GLN A 151 -10.16 27.86 -15.69
N CYS A 152 -11.49 27.92 -15.74
CA CYS A 152 -12.35 26.76 -15.95
C CYS A 152 -11.96 25.94 -17.19
N GLN A 153 -11.55 26.61 -18.27
CA GLN A 153 -11.21 26.01 -19.56
C GLN A 153 -9.93 25.16 -19.49
N ALA A 154 -9.05 25.40 -18.51
CA ALA A 154 -7.89 24.54 -18.28
C ALA A 154 -8.35 23.11 -17.99
N CYS A 155 -9.40 22.93 -17.19
CA CYS A 155 -9.88 21.61 -16.76
C CYS A 155 -11.12 21.11 -17.52
N HIS A 156 -11.92 22.00 -18.11
CA HIS A 156 -13.18 21.69 -18.79
C HIS A 156 -13.08 21.93 -20.31
N ASN A 157 -12.50 20.96 -21.02
CA ASN A 157 -12.44 20.92 -22.47
C ASN A 157 -12.39 19.45 -22.97
N ASP A 158 -12.50 19.25 -24.28
CA ASP A 158 -12.54 17.90 -24.88
C ASP A 158 -11.27 17.08 -24.62
N ALA A 159 -10.09 17.72 -24.58
CA ALA A 159 -8.83 17.03 -24.32
C ALA A 159 -8.73 16.56 -22.87
N THR A 160 -9.09 17.41 -21.91
CA THR A 160 -8.97 17.09 -20.48
C THR A 160 -10.06 16.16 -19.96
N MET A 161 -11.18 16.03 -20.68
CA MET A 161 -12.17 14.98 -20.42
C MET A 161 -11.65 13.59 -20.79
N GLY A 162 -10.74 13.48 -21.76
CA GLY A 162 -10.11 12.23 -22.17
C GLY A 162 -8.75 11.95 -21.51
N LEU A 163 -8.22 12.89 -20.72
CA LEU A 163 -6.94 12.75 -20.04
C LEU A 163 -7.03 11.67 -18.96
N SER A 164 -6.27 10.59 -19.16
CA SER A 164 -6.28 9.39 -18.30
C SER A 164 -4.87 8.84 -18.07
N THR A 165 -3.84 9.62 -18.40
CA THR A 165 -2.43 9.23 -18.29
C THR A 165 -1.58 10.41 -17.88
N VAL A 166 -0.60 10.16 -17.00
CA VAL A 166 0.38 11.13 -16.54
C VAL A 166 1.77 10.49 -16.59
N THR A 167 2.75 11.24 -17.09
CA THR A 167 4.17 10.84 -17.11
C THR A 167 4.93 11.62 -16.04
N PHE A 168 5.48 10.89 -15.07
CA PHE A 168 6.28 11.44 -13.98
C PHE A 168 7.68 11.84 -14.45
N PRO A 169 8.40 12.70 -13.69
CA PRO A 169 9.79 13.06 -14.01
C PRO A 169 10.78 11.88 -14.05
N SER A 170 10.44 10.73 -13.45
CA SER A 170 11.19 9.47 -13.58
C SER A 170 11.07 8.82 -14.97
N GLY A 171 10.10 9.26 -15.78
CA GLY A 171 9.70 8.61 -17.02
C GLY A 171 8.61 7.56 -16.84
N ALA A 172 8.20 7.26 -15.60
CA ALA A 172 7.10 6.35 -15.33
C ALA A 172 5.76 6.91 -15.85
N GLU A 173 5.00 6.07 -16.54
CA GLU A 173 3.66 6.40 -17.03
C GLU A 173 2.60 5.70 -16.18
N VAL A 174 1.70 6.48 -15.60
CA VAL A 174 0.52 5.96 -14.89
C VAL A 174 -0.69 6.17 -15.79
N THR A 175 -1.43 5.09 -16.05
CA THR A 175 -2.58 5.06 -16.96
C THR A 175 -3.86 4.65 -16.22
N GLY A 176 -5.01 4.75 -16.89
CA GLY A 176 -6.30 4.37 -16.29
C GLY A 176 -6.81 5.37 -15.26
N LEU A 177 -6.24 6.57 -15.24
CA LEU A 177 -6.62 7.64 -14.34
C LEU A 177 -7.97 8.25 -14.72
N GLY A 178 -8.69 8.70 -13.72
CA GLY A 178 -9.90 9.49 -13.83
C GLY A 178 -9.62 11.01 -13.77
N PRO A 179 -10.55 11.78 -13.18
CA PRO A 179 -10.45 13.22 -13.01
C PRO A 179 -9.14 13.77 -12.42
N GLU A 180 -8.48 12.99 -11.58
CA GLU A 180 -7.23 13.29 -10.88
C GLU A 180 -6.03 13.47 -11.82
N ALA A 181 -6.08 12.94 -13.05
CA ALA A 181 -5.01 13.11 -14.04
C ALA A 181 -4.68 14.58 -14.30
N ARG A 182 -5.71 15.46 -14.25
CA ARG A 182 -5.53 16.91 -14.40
C ARG A 182 -4.70 17.51 -13.27
N CYS A 183 -4.96 17.09 -12.04
CA CYS A 183 -4.24 17.53 -10.85
C CYS A 183 -2.80 17.02 -10.88
N MET A 184 -2.63 15.72 -11.11
CA MET A 184 -1.35 15.03 -11.14
C MET A 184 -0.41 15.57 -12.22
N THR A 185 -0.94 16.05 -13.35
CA THR A 185 -0.11 16.65 -14.42
C THR A 185 0.76 17.81 -13.92
N CYS A 186 0.32 18.52 -12.87
CA CYS A 186 1.06 19.61 -12.25
C CYS A 186 1.61 19.28 -10.85
N HIS A 187 0.82 18.62 -10.01
CA HIS A 187 1.20 18.27 -8.64
C HIS A 187 2.03 16.98 -8.53
N GLN A 188 2.90 16.72 -9.52
CA GLN A 188 3.81 15.56 -9.60
C GLN A 188 5.27 15.92 -9.32
N GLY A 189 5.56 17.18 -9.00
CA GLY A 189 6.93 17.68 -8.97
C GLY A 189 7.58 17.76 -10.36
N ARG A 190 8.88 18.04 -10.39
CA ARG A 190 9.68 18.28 -11.60
C ARG A 190 11.01 17.52 -11.63
N ALA A 191 11.30 16.76 -10.58
CA ALA A 191 12.50 15.94 -10.48
C ALA A 191 12.14 14.60 -9.85
N SER A 192 13.07 13.66 -9.91
CA SER A 192 12.98 12.31 -9.38
C SER A 192 14.37 11.81 -9.01
N THR A 193 14.48 10.59 -8.49
CA THR A 193 15.75 9.85 -8.38
C THR A 193 16.61 9.98 -9.66
N VAL A 194 16.00 9.80 -10.84
CA VAL A 194 16.66 9.89 -12.15
C VAL A 194 17.28 11.28 -12.37
N SER A 195 16.58 12.33 -11.99
CA SER A 195 17.05 13.72 -12.16
C SER A 195 18.26 14.02 -11.26
N VAL A 196 18.28 13.49 -10.03
CA VAL A 196 19.41 13.64 -9.09
C VAL A 196 20.64 12.90 -9.61
N ASN A 197 20.49 11.64 -10.02
CA ASN A 197 21.58 10.86 -10.62
C ASN A 197 22.14 11.55 -11.87
N GLN A 198 21.27 12.06 -12.74
CA GLN A 198 21.71 12.78 -13.93
C GLN A 198 22.47 14.07 -13.59
N SER A 199 22.09 14.79 -12.53
CA SER A 199 22.81 15.98 -12.04
C SER A 199 24.21 15.63 -11.57
N ILE A 200 24.36 14.53 -10.83
CA ILE A 200 25.64 13.99 -10.36
C ILE A 200 26.56 13.61 -11.54
N GLU A 201 26.02 12.86 -12.51
CA GLU A 201 26.77 12.46 -13.70
C GLU A 201 27.20 13.66 -14.55
N ASN A 202 26.32 14.67 -14.70
CA ASN A 202 26.63 15.90 -15.43
C ASN A 202 27.77 16.71 -14.78
N ALA A 203 27.94 16.57 -13.46
CA ALA A 203 29.07 17.13 -12.72
C ALA A 203 30.36 16.30 -12.84
N GLY A 204 30.34 15.22 -13.62
CA GLY A 204 31.49 14.35 -13.89
C GLY A 204 31.80 13.35 -12.77
N LEU A 205 30.82 13.04 -11.92
CA LEU A 205 30.95 12.13 -10.79
C LEU A 205 30.14 10.84 -11.02
N ASP A 206 30.59 9.74 -10.41
CA ASP A 206 29.83 8.50 -10.34
C ASP A 206 28.88 8.53 -9.12
N PRO A 207 27.56 8.36 -9.31
CA PRO A 207 26.59 8.41 -8.21
C PRO A 207 26.72 7.29 -7.18
N ALA A 208 27.47 6.23 -7.46
CA ALA A 208 27.74 5.13 -6.54
C ALA A 208 29.19 5.11 -6.02
N ALA A 209 30.16 5.59 -6.80
CA ALA A 209 31.58 5.51 -6.42
C ALA A 209 32.17 6.80 -5.83
N ASP A 210 31.68 7.97 -6.23
CA ASP A 210 32.24 9.28 -5.84
C ASP A 210 31.44 9.98 -4.73
N LEU A 211 30.78 9.19 -3.85
CA LEU A 211 29.76 9.65 -2.89
C LEU A 211 30.15 10.88 -2.07
N ASP A 212 31.41 10.96 -1.65
CA ASP A 212 31.92 12.01 -0.74
C ASP A 212 32.78 13.07 -1.45
N THR A 213 32.86 13.03 -2.79
CA THR A 213 33.67 13.96 -3.57
C THR A 213 32.93 15.28 -3.79
N VAL A 214 33.51 16.38 -3.31
CA VAL A 214 32.96 17.73 -3.54
C VAL A 214 33.18 18.16 -4.99
N SER A 215 32.12 18.62 -5.65
CA SER A 215 32.18 19.20 -6.99
C SER A 215 31.51 20.57 -7.05
N ALA A 216 32.21 21.54 -7.63
CA ALA A 216 31.66 22.88 -7.88
C ALA A 216 30.66 22.90 -9.06
N ASP A 217 30.66 21.84 -9.88
CA ASP A 217 29.74 21.66 -11.00
C ASP A 217 28.44 20.94 -10.57
N LEU A 218 28.41 20.36 -9.36
CA LEU A 218 27.21 19.78 -8.77
C LEU A 218 26.39 20.86 -8.06
N GLY A 219 25.11 20.96 -8.41
CA GLY A 219 24.14 21.86 -7.78
C GLY A 219 22.96 21.09 -7.19
N PHE A 220 22.19 21.80 -6.35
CA PHE A 220 20.96 21.26 -5.76
C PHE A 220 19.87 21.05 -6.82
N THR A 221 19.28 19.85 -6.83
CA THR A 221 18.09 19.50 -7.64
C THR A 221 16.84 19.74 -6.80
N ASN A 222 15.85 20.48 -7.33
CA ASN A 222 14.61 20.76 -6.60
C ASN A 222 13.45 19.90 -7.12
N ILE A 223 12.72 19.22 -6.22
CA ILE A 223 11.49 18.49 -6.55
C ILE A 223 10.40 19.40 -7.11
N HIS A 224 10.43 20.69 -6.76
CA HIS A 224 9.37 21.68 -7.04
C HIS A 224 8.05 21.39 -6.28
N TYR A 225 7.30 22.46 -6.01
CA TYR A 225 6.32 22.54 -4.93
C TYR A 225 5.10 21.62 -5.08
N TYR A 226 4.51 21.23 -3.94
CA TYR A 226 3.29 20.42 -3.83
C TYR A 226 3.32 19.14 -4.69
N PRO A 227 4.34 18.27 -4.56
CA PRO A 227 4.49 17.05 -5.36
C PRO A 227 3.61 15.90 -4.83
N ALA A 228 2.37 16.19 -4.43
CA ALA A 228 1.46 15.24 -3.78
C ALA A 228 1.26 13.94 -4.58
N ALA A 229 1.21 14.02 -5.90
CA ALA A 229 1.11 12.83 -6.75
C ALA A 229 2.38 11.98 -6.71
N ALA A 230 3.56 12.61 -6.60
CA ALA A 230 4.82 11.86 -6.49
C ALA A 230 4.94 11.19 -5.11
N THR A 231 4.50 11.86 -4.05
CA THR A 231 4.40 11.26 -2.71
C THR A 231 3.40 10.10 -2.69
N GLN A 232 2.21 10.29 -3.29
CA GLN A 232 1.17 9.26 -3.30
C GLN A 232 1.55 8.03 -4.10
N TYR A 233 2.26 8.18 -5.20
CA TYR A 233 2.64 7.06 -6.06
C TYR A 233 3.95 6.38 -5.65
N GLY A 234 4.66 6.91 -4.64
CA GLY A 234 5.85 6.27 -4.06
C GLY A 234 6.86 5.81 -5.11
N THR A 235 7.28 4.54 -5.02
CA THR A 235 8.25 3.92 -5.94
C THR A 235 7.80 3.83 -7.39
N ILE A 236 6.49 3.92 -7.69
CA ILE A 236 6.02 4.02 -9.08
C ILE A 236 6.46 5.36 -9.69
N ALA A 237 6.33 6.46 -8.94
CA ALA A 237 6.73 7.78 -9.41
C ALA A 237 8.23 8.05 -9.23
N MET A 238 8.87 7.40 -8.26
CA MET A 238 10.25 7.68 -7.81
C MET A 238 10.46 9.17 -7.51
N GLY A 239 9.48 9.78 -6.84
CA GLY A 239 9.47 11.20 -6.52
C GLY A 239 10.54 11.60 -5.51
N GLY A 240 10.86 10.71 -4.57
CA GLY A 240 12.05 10.81 -3.72
C GLY A 240 13.30 10.25 -4.40
N TYR A 241 14.43 10.43 -3.75
CA TYR A 241 15.68 9.72 -4.05
C TYR A 241 15.67 8.37 -3.33
N GLU A 242 15.54 7.30 -4.10
CA GLU A 242 15.55 5.92 -3.64
C GLU A 242 16.98 5.37 -3.69
N TYR A 243 17.43 4.73 -2.60
CA TYR A 243 18.78 4.21 -2.46
C TYR A 243 18.89 2.78 -3.00
N ASP A 244 20.01 2.48 -3.67
CA ASP A 244 20.27 1.17 -4.26
C ASP A 244 20.19 0.03 -3.22
N GLY A 245 19.54 -1.07 -3.61
CA GLY A 245 19.37 -2.25 -2.76
C GLY A 245 18.27 -2.11 -1.70
N LYS A 246 17.56 -0.98 -1.64
CA LYS A 246 16.37 -0.78 -0.82
C LYS A 246 15.12 -0.91 -1.68
N ALA A 247 14.05 -1.43 -1.08
CA ALA A 247 12.71 -1.37 -1.64
C ALA A 247 11.89 -0.31 -0.89
N TYR A 248 10.93 0.27 -1.58
CA TYR A 248 10.12 1.38 -1.10
C TYR A 248 8.64 1.09 -1.24
N ASP A 249 7.84 1.78 -0.43
CA ASP A 249 6.40 1.77 -0.55
C ASP A 249 5.98 2.25 -1.96
N SER A 250 4.99 1.56 -2.51
CA SER A 250 4.40 1.86 -3.82
C SER A 250 3.29 2.90 -3.67
N LYS A 251 2.30 2.89 -4.57
CA LYS A 251 1.14 3.77 -4.43
C LYS A 251 0.47 3.54 -3.08
N PHE A 252 0.31 4.61 -2.31
CA PHE A 252 -0.54 4.58 -1.14
C PHE A 252 -1.99 4.47 -1.59
N ASP A 253 -2.51 3.25 -1.46
CA ASP A 253 -3.92 2.94 -1.71
C ASP A 253 -4.70 3.20 -0.43
N HIS A 254 -5.63 4.13 -0.50
CA HIS A 254 -6.62 4.33 0.54
C HIS A 254 -7.88 3.49 0.22
N VAL A 255 -8.84 3.45 1.13
CA VAL A 255 -9.98 2.52 1.03
C VAL A 255 -10.87 2.83 -0.17
N GLU A 256 -11.56 1.83 -0.71
CA GLU A 256 -12.39 1.99 -1.92
C GLU A 256 -13.36 3.18 -1.80
N GLY A 257 -13.40 4.01 -2.84
CA GLY A 257 -14.23 5.23 -2.88
C GLY A 257 -13.59 6.47 -2.25
N VAL A 258 -12.42 6.34 -1.62
CA VAL A 258 -11.61 7.46 -1.11
C VAL A 258 -10.15 7.18 -1.43
N ASP A 259 -9.75 7.30 -2.70
CA ASP A 259 -8.39 6.94 -3.14
C ASP A 259 -7.78 7.90 -4.17
N THR A 260 -8.62 8.68 -4.86
CA THR A 260 -8.16 9.69 -5.82
C THR A 260 -8.07 11.08 -5.21
N CYS A 261 -7.32 11.98 -5.84
CA CYS A 261 -7.19 13.36 -5.39
C CYS A 261 -8.56 14.04 -5.22
N VAL A 262 -9.51 13.76 -6.12
CA VAL A 262 -10.84 14.38 -6.11
C VAL A 262 -11.80 13.75 -5.12
N ASP A 263 -11.48 12.59 -4.54
CA ASP A 263 -12.27 12.00 -3.46
C ASP A 263 -12.01 12.78 -2.17
N CYS A 264 -10.75 13.12 -1.90
CA CYS A 264 -10.32 13.86 -0.70
C CYS A 264 -10.41 15.38 -0.85
N HIS A 265 -10.11 15.94 -2.03
CA HIS A 265 -10.10 17.39 -2.25
C HIS A 265 -11.32 17.85 -3.06
N ASN A 266 -11.82 19.03 -2.73
CA ASN A 266 -12.83 19.70 -3.54
C ASN A 266 -12.14 20.33 -4.78
N PRO A 267 -12.51 19.94 -6.00
CA PRO A 267 -11.85 20.44 -7.21
C PRO A 267 -12.11 21.93 -7.48
N HIS A 268 -13.07 22.57 -6.81
CA HIS A 268 -13.40 23.99 -7.02
C HIS A 268 -12.91 24.91 -5.88
N THR A 269 -12.95 24.46 -4.62
CA THR A 269 -12.39 25.25 -3.50
C THR A 269 -10.92 24.93 -3.24
N LEU A 270 -10.44 23.76 -3.69
CA LEU A 270 -9.13 23.16 -3.40
C LEU A 270 -8.91 22.75 -1.94
N GLU A 271 -9.91 22.96 -1.10
CA GLU A 271 -9.89 22.54 0.31
C GLU A 271 -10.10 21.02 0.43
N VAL A 272 -9.54 20.44 1.50
CA VAL A 272 -9.79 19.06 1.89
C VAL A 272 -11.25 18.93 2.37
N LYS A 273 -11.93 17.86 1.95
CA LYS A 273 -13.27 17.50 2.39
C LYS A 273 -13.22 16.88 3.78
N PHE A 274 -13.05 17.69 4.81
CA PHE A 274 -12.92 17.24 6.21
C PHE A 274 -14.02 16.27 6.67
N ASP A 275 -15.27 16.50 6.25
CA ASP A 275 -16.40 15.61 6.60
C ASP A 275 -16.24 14.18 6.05
N THR A 276 -15.53 14.01 4.92
CA THR A 276 -15.18 12.69 4.38
C THR A 276 -14.24 11.95 5.32
N CYS A 277 -13.22 12.64 5.86
CA CYS A 277 -12.24 12.06 6.77
C CYS A 277 -12.89 11.60 8.08
N THR A 278 -13.74 12.44 8.67
CA THR A 278 -14.37 12.17 10.00
C THR A 278 -15.39 11.03 10.00
N THR A 279 -15.73 10.50 8.83
CA THR A 279 -16.57 9.30 8.71
C THR A 279 -15.85 8.07 9.29
N CYS A 280 -14.52 7.98 9.13
CA CYS A 280 -13.72 6.86 9.61
C CYS A 280 -12.67 7.28 10.65
N HIS A 281 -12.12 8.49 10.54
CA HIS A 281 -11.13 9.03 11.48
C HIS A 281 -11.83 9.85 12.57
N GLN A 282 -12.05 9.23 13.73
CA GLN A 282 -12.78 9.84 14.83
C GLN A 282 -11.89 10.77 15.68
N GLY A 283 -12.50 11.68 16.43
CA GLY A 283 -11.80 12.55 17.39
C GLY A 283 -11.27 13.87 16.81
N LEU A 284 -11.48 14.12 15.52
CA LEU A 284 -11.07 15.34 14.82
C LEU A 284 -12.14 16.44 14.95
N ASN A 285 -11.72 17.68 15.11
CA ASN A 285 -12.58 18.86 15.30
C ASN A 285 -12.42 19.90 14.19
N SER A 286 -11.26 19.94 13.52
CA SER A 286 -11.00 20.83 12.39
C SER A 286 -10.01 20.22 11.38
N PRO A 287 -9.89 20.78 10.16
CA PRO A 287 -8.95 20.29 9.14
C PRO A 287 -7.48 20.24 9.61
N GLU A 288 -7.08 21.09 10.54
CA GLU A 288 -5.74 21.09 11.12
C GLU A 288 -5.45 19.82 11.93
N ASP A 289 -6.49 19.20 12.52
CA ASP A 289 -6.35 17.96 13.27
C ASP A 289 -5.99 16.77 12.37
N LEU A 290 -6.12 16.87 11.04
CA LEU A 290 -5.77 15.78 10.12
C LEU A 290 -4.31 15.34 10.27
N ALA A 291 -3.39 16.24 10.60
CA ALA A 291 -1.99 15.92 10.85
C ALA A 291 -1.76 15.00 12.07
N SER A 292 -2.75 14.91 12.96
CA SER A 292 -2.73 14.00 14.11
C SER A 292 -3.23 12.59 13.79
N ILE A 293 -3.68 12.34 12.56
CA ILE A 293 -4.18 11.00 12.18
C ILE A 293 -3.04 9.99 12.23
N ARG A 294 -3.30 8.91 12.97
CA ARG A 294 -2.59 7.63 12.95
C ARG A 294 -3.63 6.51 12.96
N MET A 295 -3.34 5.43 12.25
CA MET A 295 -4.19 4.22 12.24
C MET A 295 -3.37 3.00 12.68
N PHE A 296 -4.07 1.91 13.00
CA PHE A 296 -3.45 0.65 13.46
C PHE A 296 -2.50 -0.01 12.44
N GLY A 297 -2.46 0.47 11.20
CA GLY A 297 -1.44 0.08 10.22
C GLY A 297 -0.06 0.73 10.42
N SER A 298 0.12 1.53 11.48
CA SER A 298 1.34 2.29 11.79
C SER A 298 1.62 2.32 13.30
N LEU A 299 1.68 1.14 13.93
CA LEU A 299 1.94 0.96 15.37
C LEU A 299 3.43 0.81 15.70
N VAL A 300 4.25 1.65 15.06
CA VAL A 300 5.70 1.71 15.32
C VAL A 300 6.10 3.14 15.66
N ASP A 301 7.17 3.28 16.42
CA ASP A 301 7.84 4.56 16.69
C ASP A 301 8.88 4.79 15.59
N TYR A 302 8.55 5.62 14.60
CA TYR A 302 9.41 5.77 13.42
C TYR A 302 10.61 6.67 13.73
N ASN A 303 10.39 7.77 14.46
CA ASN A 303 11.42 8.76 14.80
C ASN A 303 12.24 8.38 16.04
N GLY A 304 11.83 7.37 16.81
CA GLY A 304 12.55 6.83 17.96
C GLY A 304 12.40 7.64 19.25
N ASN A 305 11.36 8.48 19.37
CA ASN A 305 11.15 9.36 20.54
C ASN A 305 10.39 8.69 21.70
N GLY A 306 9.88 7.47 21.49
CA GLY A 306 9.10 6.68 22.44
C GLY A 306 7.60 6.96 22.46
N ASP A 307 7.07 7.78 21.55
CA ASP A 307 5.67 8.15 21.43
C ASP A 307 5.02 7.50 20.18
N ILE A 308 4.16 6.50 20.42
CA ILE A 308 3.40 5.83 19.36
C ILE A 308 1.94 6.32 19.26
N GLU A 309 1.58 7.34 20.05
CA GLU A 309 0.24 7.96 20.05
C GLU A 309 0.18 9.19 19.13
N GLU A 310 1.31 9.81 18.80
CA GLU A 310 1.37 10.98 17.93
C GLU A 310 1.01 10.69 16.46
N GLY A 311 0.54 11.69 15.73
CA GLY A 311 0.18 11.54 14.30
C GLY A 311 1.39 11.25 13.41
N ILE A 312 1.16 10.68 12.23
CA ILE A 312 2.21 10.38 11.25
C ILE A 312 2.99 11.63 10.83
N MET A 313 2.37 12.81 10.85
CA MET A 313 3.07 14.06 10.57
C MET A 313 4.15 14.38 11.61
N ALA A 314 3.92 14.05 12.89
CA ALA A 314 4.89 14.30 13.94
C ALA A 314 6.08 13.32 13.87
N GLU A 315 5.81 12.07 13.48
CA GLU A 315 6.84 11.08 13.14
C GLU A 315 7.76 11.58 12.02
N ILE A 316 7.15 12.07 10.94
CA ILE A 316 7.90 12.66 9.82
C ILE A 316 8.69 13.88 10.27
N ALA A 317 8.12 14.77 11.08
CA ALA A 317 8.81 15.96 11.59
C ALA A 317 10.04 15.59 12.44
N GLY A 318 9.94 14.56 13.30
CA GLY A 318 11.08 14.06 14.07
C GLY A 318 12.20 13.52 13.18
N LEU A 319 11.86 12.80 12.11
CA LEU A 319 12.84 12.34 11.12
C LEU A 319 13.42 13.47 10.27
N GLN A 320 12.63 14.50 9.95
CA GLN A 320 13.13 15.71 9.28
C GLN A 320 14.17 16.42 10.15
N ASP A 321 13.93 16.57 11.45
CA ASP A 321 14.88 17.17 12.39
C ASP A 321 16.17 16.34 12.48
N ALA A 322 16.06 15.00 12.57
CA ALA A 322 17.21 14.10 12.60
C ALA A 322 18.01 14.14 11.29
N LEU A 323 17.34 14.16 10.13
CA LEU A 323 17.99 14.27 8.83
C LEU A 323 18.68 15.62 8.65
N TYR A 324 18.06 16.71 9.08
CA TYR A 324 18.67 18.03 9.00
C TYR A 324 19.94 18.11 9.85
N GLN A 325 19.93 17.54 11.07
CA GLN A 325 21.13 17.41 11.90
C GLN A 325 22.23 16.60 11.20
N ALA A 326 21.88 15.47 10.58
CA ALA A 326 22.83 14.66 9.81
C ALA A 326 23.41 15.43 8.62
N ILE A 327 22.58 16.19 7.89
CA ILE A 327 22.98 17.06 6.77
C ILE A 327 23.99 18.11 7.24
N GLN A 328 23.73 18.78 8.37
CA GLN A 328 24.61 19.80 8.93
C GLN A 328 25.95 19.24 9.39
N ALA A 329 25.92 18.08 10.07
CA ALA A 329 27.12 17.37 10.49
C ALA A 329 27.96 16.96 9.28
N TYR A 330 27.33 16.33 8.28
CA TYR A 330 28.02 15.84 7.09
C TYR A 330 28.63 16.98 6.26
N ALA A 331 27.87 18.06 6.06
CA ALA A 331 28.35 19.21 5.30
C ALA A 331 29.59 19.84 5.97
N SER A 332 29.60 19.91 7.30
CA SER A 332 30.72 20.45 8.07
C SER A 332 31.94 19.52 8.11
N GLU A 333 31.73 18.23 8.38
CA GLU A 333 32.80 17.23 8.58
C GLU A 333 33.40 16.72 7.27
N VAL A 334 32.56 16.46 6.27
CA VAL A 334 32.93 15.76 5.03
C VAL A 334 33.05 16.74 3.86
N ALA A 335 32.01 17.54 3.62
CA ALA A 335 32.04 18.54 2.54
C ALA A 335 32.91 19.76 2.87
N GLY A 336 33.23 19.96 4.15
CA GLY A 336 34.11 21.03 4.65
C GLY A 336 33.48 22.44 4.60
N THR A 337 32.16 22.55 4.52
CA THR A 337 31.43 23.82 4.51
C THR A 337 30.11 23.65 5.25
N ALA A 338 29.88 24.42 6.29
CA ALA A 338 28.62 24.37 7.04
C ALA A 338 27.44 24.85 6.17
N ILE A 339 26.25 24.30 6.43
CA ILE A 339 25.06 24.47 5.59
C ILE A 339 23.85 24.86 6.45
N VAL A 340 23.03 25.76 5.92
CA VAL A 340 21.72 26.11 6.47
C VAL A 340 20.65 26.04 5.38
N TYR A 341 19.42 25.71 5.80
CA TYR A 341 18.25 25.60 4.93
C TYR A 341 17.21 26.69 5.21
N ASP A 342 16.65 27.26 4.15
CA ASP A 342 15.49 28.16 4.19
C ASP A 342 14.46 27.73 3.13
N SER A 343 13.24 27.41 3.57
CA SER A 343 12.19 26.91 2.68
C SER A 343 11.58 27.96 1.74
N HIS A 344 11.83 29.26 1.98
CA HIS A 344 11.25 30.40 1.27
C HIS A 344 12.26 31.20 0.45
N ALA A 345 13.57 30.98 0.63
CA ALA A 345 14.62 31.69 -0.10
C ALA A 345 15.32 30.80 -1.12
N TYR A 346 15.39 31.21 -2.39
CA TYR A 346 16.15 30.49 -3.42
C TYR A 346 17.68 30.70 -3.25
N PRO A 347 18.54 29.65 -3.31
CA PRO A 347 18.26 28.27 -3.74
C PRO A 347 18.08 27.25 -2.60
N TYR A 348 17.45 27.67 -1.52
CA TYR A 348 17.08 26.90 -0.31
C TYR A 348 18.22 26.51 0.61
N PHE A 349 19.38 26.17 0.05
CA PHE A 349 20.57 25.83 0.83
C PHE A 349 21.65 26.90 0.69
N PHE A 350 22.14 27.38 1.82
CA PHE A 350 23.12 28.46 1.92
C PHE A 350 24.30 28.03 2.79
N ILE A 351 25.40 28.75 2.64
CA ILE A 351 26.56 28.59 3.53
C ILE A 351 26.18 29.17 4.90
N ASP A 352 26.34 28.36 5.94
CA ASP A 352 26.29 28.83 7.32
C ASP A 352 27.62 29.53 7.64
N THR A 353 27.59 30.85 7.67
CA THR A 353 28.79 31.68 7.71
C THR A 353 29.32 31.92 9.12
N ASP A 354 28.45 31.82 10.13
CA ASP A 354 28.82 31.95 11.54
C ASP A 354 28.88 30.60 12.29
N GLY A 355 28.39 29.53 11.67
CA GLY A 355 28.48 28.15 12.16
C GLY A 355 27.51 27.86 13.30
N ASP A 356 26.40 28.60 13.39
CA ASP A 356 25.41 28.45 14.45
C ASP A 356 24.30 27.43 14.13
N GLY A 357 24.25 26.95 12.88
CA GLY A 357 23.29 25.97 12.39
C GLY A 357 21.89 26.52 12.10
N ALA A 358 21.70 27.84 12.13
CA ALA A 358 20.44 28.52 11.86
C ALA A 358 20.61 29.59 10.78
N VAL A 359 19.52 29.96 10.10
CA VAL A 359 19.58 31.03 9.09
C VAL A 359 19.72 32.38 9.80
N SER A 360 20.89 33.00 9.68
CA SER A 360 21.20 34.33 10.21
C SER A 360 20.93 35.45 9.20
N GLU A 361 20.86 36.70 9.69
CA GLU A 361 20.55 37.88 8.87
C GLU A 361 21.56 38.03 7.71
N GLY A 362 21.07 37.86 6.47
CA GLY A 362 21.86 38.01 5.25
C GLY A 362 22.41 36.70 4.67
N GLU A 363 22.23 35.56 5.35
CA GLU A 363 22.69 34.26 4.84
C GLU A 363 21.77 33.66 3.78
N ALA A 364 20.46 33.85 3.93
CA ALA A 364 19.44 33.47 2.95
C ALA A 364 19.42 34.42 1.74
N ALA A 365 20.54 34.48 1.03
CA ALA A 365 20.74 35.32 -0.15
C ALA A 365 21.46 34.54 -1.23
N PHE A 366 21.03 34.69 -2.49
CA PHE A 366 21.60 33.95 -3.62
C PHE A 366 23.14 34.00 -3.74
N PRO A 367 23.84 35.13 -3.46
CA PRO A 367 25.30 35.17 -3.45
C PRO A 367 25.96 34.23 -2.43
N ASN A 368 25.24 33.82 -1.39
CA ASN A 368 25.67 32.90 -0.32
C ASN A 368 25.18 31.46 -0.54
N ALA A 369 24.70 31.13 -1.75
CA ALA A 369 24.24 29.78 -2.08
C ALA A 369 25.31 28.72 -1.77
N PHE A 370 24.88 27.58 -1.23
CA PHE A 370 25.77 26.45 -0.94
C PHE A 370 26.35 25.84 -2.22
N LYS A 371 27.66 25.55 -2.24
CA LYS A 371 28.41 25.06 -3.41
C LYS A 371 29.22 23.79 -3.16
N SER A 372 29.43 23.39 -1.92
CA SER A 372 30.25 22.23 -1.56
C SER A 372 29.45 20.93 -1.65
N TRP A 373 28.74 20.71 -2.76
CA TRP A 373 27.89 19.53 -2.93
C TRP A 373 28.73 18.28 -3.19
N THR A 374 28.37 17.19 -2.52
CA THR A 374 28.82 15.82 -2.82
C THR A 374 27.60 15.03 -3.31
N PRO A 375 27.78 13.92 -4.06
CA PRO A 375 26.66 13.07 -4.43
C PRO A 375 25.83 12.62 -3.22
N ARG A 376 26.47 12.20 -2.12
CA ARG A 376 25.76 11.79 -0.88
C ARG A 376 24.89 12.89 -0.31
N LEU A 377 25.45 14.09 -0.16
CA LEU A 377 24.72 15.25 0.38
C LEU A 377 23.59 15.70 -0.55
N ALA A 378 23.78 15.62 -1.87
CA ALA A 378 22.76 15.99 -2.84
C ALA A 378 21.53 15.07 -2.76
N LYS A 379 21.73 13.76 -2.55
CA LYS A 379 20.66 12.77 -2.37
C LYS A 379 19.86 13.04 -1.10
N ALA A 380 20.54 13.20 0.03
CA ALA A 380 19.91 13.47 1.32
C ALA A 380 19.17 14.82 1.34
N ALA A 381 19.79 15.88 0.82
CA ALA A 381 19.16 17.21 0.73
C ALA A 381 17.94 17.22 -0.20
N TYR A 382 17.94 16.39 -1.24
CA TYR A 382 16.78 16.24 -2.11
C TYR A 382 15.59 15.61 -1.38
N ASN A 383 15.82 14.54 -0.61
CA ASN A 383 14.77 13.91 0.20
C ASN A 383 14.25 14.84 1.30
N TYR A 384 15.15 15.59 1.95
CA TYR A 384 14.75 16.62 2.91
C TYR A 384 13.89 17.70 2.26
N GLN A 385 14.29 18.22 1.08
CA GLN A 385 13.46 19.18 0.35
C GLN A 385 12.10 18.57 -0.02
N MET A 386 12.07 17.33 -0.49
CA MET A 386 10.83 16.67 -0.89
C MET A 386 9.82 16.65 0.25
N SER A 387 10.24 16.24 1.45
CA SER A 387 9.35 16.19 2.60
C SER A 387 8.88 17.60 3.03
N GLN A 388 9.71 18.63 2.81
CA GLN A 388 9.34 20.02 3.11
C GLN A 388 8.41 20.66 2.07
N LYS A 389 8.17 20.02 0.91
CA LYS A 389 7.38 20.58 -0.20
C LYS A 389 6.00 19.93 -0.39
N ASP A 390 5.68 18.88 0.36
CA ASP A 390 4.33 18.31 0.44
C ASP A 390 3.75 18.43 1.85
N PRO A 391 2.93 19.47 2.15
CA PRO A 391 2.33 19.62 3.46
C PRO A 391 1.27 18.55 3.80
N GLY A 392 0.84 17.73 2.82
CA GLY A 392 -0.08 16.61 3.01
C GLY A 392 0.63 15.26 3.04
N GLU A 393 1.97 15.22 3.12
CA GLU A 393 2.75 13.98 2.95
C GLU A 393 2.31 12.83 3.86
N PHE A 394 1.91 13.13 5.10
CA PHE A 394 1.39 12.17 6.06
C PHE A 394 0.16 11.40 5.56
N ALA A 395 -0.65 12.01 4.70
CA ALA A 395 -1.87 11.42 4.12
C ALA A 395 -1.69 10.98 2.66
N HIS A 396 -0.73 11.56 1.93
CA HIS A 396 -0.46 11.15 0.56
C HIS A 396 0.39 9.88 0.50
N GLY A 397 1.41 9.73 1.35
CA GLY A 397 2.34 8.61 1.30
C GLY A 397 3.34 8.63 2.45
N GLY A 398 2.88 8.88 3.68
CA GLY A 398 3.75 9.18 4.81
C GLY A 398 4.81 8.11 5.08
N LYS A 399 4.49 6.83 4.86
CA LYS A 399 5.42 5.70 4.98
C LYS A 399 6.56 5.75 3.96
N TYR A 400 6.26 6.14 2.71
CA TYR A 400 7.27 6.37 1.68
C TYR A 400 8.21 7.51 2.08
N THR A 401 7.67 8.64 2.56
CA THR A 401 8.50 9.74 3.10
C THR A 401 9.38 9.27 4.25
N ILE A 402 8.83 8.53 5.23
CA ILE A 402 9.58 7.99 6.37
C ILE A 402 10.76 7.13 5.90
N GLN A 403 10.56 6.23 4.94
CA GLN A 403 11.63 5.40 4.38
C GLN A 403 12.73 6.24 3.73
N LEU A 404 12.38 7.27 2.96
CA LEU A 404 13.34 8.18 2.32
C LEU A 404 14.17 8.96 3.35
N LEU A 405 13.52 9.47 4.40
CA LEU A 405 14.20 10.22 5.46
C LEU A 405 15.13 9.32 6.26
N TYR A 406 14.63 8.14 6.67
CA TYR A 406 15.41 7.12 7.38
C TYR A 406 16.66 6.74 6.57
N ASP A 407 16.49 6.36 5.30
CA ASP A 407 17.58 5.89 4.45
C ASP A 407 18.59 7.02 4.16
N SER A 408 18.13 8.28 4.13
CA SER A 408 19.05 9.43 3.99
C SER A 408 19.91 9.66 5.23
N ILE A 409 19.37 9.44 6.43
CA ILE A 409 20.16 9.47 7.68
C ILE A 409 21.15 8.30 7.68
N GLU A 410 20.70 7.09 7.33
CA GLU A 410 21.54 5.89 7.23
C GLU A 410 22.71 6.11 6.25
N ASP A 411 22.44 6.69 5.08
CA ASP A 411 23.45 6.97 4.06
C ASP A 411 24.49 7.99 4.55
N LEU A 412 24.07 9.12 5.12
CA LEU A 412 24.99 10.12 5.69
C LEU A 412 25.84 9.55 6.83
N ASN A 413 25.25 8.72 7.69
CA ASN A 413 25.91 8.08 8.82
C ASN A 413 27.12 7.22 8.43
N GLN A 414 27.20 6.72 7.20
CA GLN A 414 28.34 5.94 6.72
C GLN A 414 29.65 6.75 6.64
N ALA A 415 29.55 8.08 6.53
CA ALA A 415 30.71 8.96 6.37
C ALA A 415 30.99 9.84 7.60
N LEU A 416 30.06 9.92 8.55
CA LEU A 416 30.20 10.73 9.77
C LEU A 416 31.18 10.10 10.77
N ALA A 417 31.97 10.94 11.44
CA ALA A 417 32.84 10.47 12.52
C ALA A 417 32.02 10.06 13.76
N THR A 418 30.91 10.75 14.01
CA THR A 418 29.93 10.42 15.05
C THR A 418 28.53 10.33 14.40
N PRO A 419 28.06 9.12 14.08
CA PRO A 419 26.74 8.91 13.48
C PRO A 419 25.60 9.42 14.36
N VAL A 420 24.51 9.88 13.73
CA VAL A 420 23.21 10.08 14.38
C VAL A 420 22.70 8.73 14.87
N ASP A 421 22.26 8.66 16.13
CA ASP A 421 21.72 7.43 16.71
C ASP A 421 20.35 7.10 16.13
N MET A 422 20.28 5.98 15.42
CA MET A 422 19.05 5.46 14.81
C MET A 422 18.54 4.18 15.48
N SER A 423 19.11 3.79 16.63
CA SER A 423 18.80 2.49 17.26
C SER A 423 17.35 2.37 17.73
N ALA A 424 16.73 3.51 18.10
CA ALA A 424 15.33 3.60 18.46
C ALA A 424 14.40 3.80 17.25
N MET A 425 14.89 4.33 16.13
CA MET A 425 14.11 4.62 14.93
C MET A 425 13.66 3.34 14.23
N ARG A 426 12.55 3.43 13.48
CA ARG A 426 12.03 2.33 12.66
C ARG A 426 11.76 2.81 11.23
N ARG A 427 12.21 2.01 10.26
CA ARG A 427 12.02 2.28 8.83
C ARG A 427 10.70 1.76 8.28
N ILE A 428 10.29 0.58 8.75
CA ILE A 428 9.21 -0.21 8.17
C ILE A 428 8.17 -0.56 9.24
N ASP A 429 6.97 -0.86 8.76
CA ASP A 429 5.86 -1.32 9.58
C ASP A 429 5.94 -2.81 9.93
N HIS A 430 4.98 -3.22 10.75
CA HIS A 430 4.66 -4.61 11.00
C HIS A 430 4.20 -5.31 9.71
N GLY A 431 4.61 -6.57 9.54
CA GLY A 431 4.63 -7.32 8.28
C GLY A 431 3.50 -7.06 7.28
N HIS A 432 2.22 -7.17 7.68
CA HIS A 432 1.08 -6.96 6.76
C HIS A 432 0.99 -5.55 6.18
N PHE A 433 1.51 -4.55 6.88
CA PHE A 433 1.47 -3.15 6.50
C PHE A 433 2.81 -2.63 5.96
N ALA A 434 3.82 -3.51 5.86
CA ALA A 434 5.15 -3.20 5.35
C ALA A 434 5.18 -3.33 3.83
N GLY A 435 4.62 -2.34 3.13
CA GLY A 435 4.45 -2.36 1.68
C GLY A 435 5.75 -2.50 0.89
N SER A 436 6.87 -2.03 1.44
CA SER A 436 8.21 -2.17 0.84
C SER A 436 8.80 -3.59 0.92
N GLU A 437 8.21 -4.52 1.65
CA GLU A 437 8.79 -5.85 1.86
C GLU A 437 8.53 -6.80 0.67
N GLU A 438 9.39 -7.81 0.54
CA GLU A 438 9.36 -8.80 -0.54
C GLU A 438 7.98 -9.45 -0.71
N ALA A 439 7.24 -9.64 0.38
CA ALA A 439 5.89 -10.20 0.35
C ALA A 439 4.92 -9.41 -0.57
N PHE A 440 5.17 -8.13 -0.81
CA PHE A 440 4.30 -7.27 -1.63
C PHE A 440 5.00 -6.71 -2.88
N ARG A 441 6.33 -6.75 -2.93
CA ARG A 441 7.13 -6.25 -4.06
C ARG A 441 7.59 -7.32 -5.04
N HIS A 442 7.45 -8.61 -4.70
CA HIS A 442 7.91 -9.71 -5.54
C HIS A 442 7.40 -9.67 -6.99
N TRP A 443 6.18 -9.17 -7.21
CA TRP A 443 5.51 -9.16 -8.52
C TRP A 443 5.42 -7.78 -9.18
N ASP A 444 6.19 -6.80 -8.70
CA ASP A 444 6.13 -5.44 -9.25
C ASP A 444 6.56 -5.40 -10.72
N ALA A 445 7.54 -6.22 -11.10
CA ALA A 445 8.01 -6.32 -12.49
C ALA A 445 6.97 -6.92 -13.44
N GLU A 446 6.15 -7.84 -12.95
CA GLU A 446 5.01 -8.44 -13.67
C GLU A 446 3.79 -7.51 -13.70
N GLY A 447 3.66 -6.61 -12.73
CA GLY A 447 2.51 -5.70 -12.59
C GLY A 447 1.23 -6.40 -12.12
N GLU A 448 1.29 -7.68 -11.76
CA GLU A 448 0.18 -8.48 -11.25
C GLU A 448 0.65 -9.58 -10.29
N VAL A 449 -0.05 -9.72 -9.16
CA VAL A 449 0.09 -10.86 -8.25
C VAL A 449 -0.75 -12.02 -8.79
N PRO A 450 -0.14 -13.19 -9.12
CA PRO A 450 -0.85 -14.31 -9.70
C PRO A 450 -1.95 -14.85 -8.77
N GLY A 451 -3.04 -15.39 -9.34
CA GLY A 451 -4.18 -15.91 -8.56
C GLY A 451 -3.82 -16.97 -7.51
N SER A 452 -2.74 -17.73 -7.70
CA SER A 452 -2.26 -18.69 -6.68
C SER A 452 -1.61 -18.05 -5.44
N CYS A 453 -1.34 -16.74 -5.48
CA CYS A 453 -0.64 -15.96 -4.45
C CYS A 453 -1.48 -14.76 -3.97
N SER A 454 -2.34 -14.23 -4.84
CA SER A 454 -3.08 -12.98 -4.61
C SER A 454 -3.92 -12.99 -3.34
N LYS A 455 -4.48 -14.14 -2.93
CA LYS A 455 -5.26 -14.26 -1.69
C LYS A 455 -4.56 -13.64 -0.48
N CYS A 456 -3.24 -13.76 -0.39
CA CYS A 456 -2.48 -13.35 0.80
C CYS A 456 -1.47 -12.24 0.53
N HIS A 457 -1.18 -11.96 -0.74
CA HIS A 457 -0.18 -10.98 -1.16
C HIS A 457 -0.78 -9.80 -1.92
N SER A 458 -2.09 -9.56 -1.76
CA SER A 458 -2.77 -8.37 -2.29
C SER A 458 -3.91 -7.96 -1.37
N ALA A 459 -4.17 -6.66 -1.27
CA ALA A 459 -5.20 -6.12 -0.38
C ALA A 459 -6.62 -6.63 -0.71
N ALA A 460 -6.92 -6.86 -2.00
CA ALA A 460 -8.23 -7.32 -2.47
C ALA A 460 -8.38 -8.85 -2.53
N GLY A 461 -7.28 -9.60 -2.40
CA GLY A 461 -7.28 -11.03 -2.67
C GLY A 461 -8.09 -11.86 -1.68
N LEU A 462 -7.95 -11.60 -0.38
CA LEU A 462 -8.70 -12.30 0.66
C LEU A 462 -10.20 -11.95 0.63
N PRO A 463 -10.62 -10.65 0.55
CA PRO A 463 -12.02 -10.30 0.35
C PRO A 463 -12.68 -11.00 -0.83
N LEU A 464 -12.01 -11.02 -1.99
CA LEU A 464 -12.52 -11.71 -3.18
C LEU A 464 -12.67 -13.22 -2.93
N PHE A 465 -11.68 -13.84 -2.27
CA PHE A 465 -11.74 -15.26 -1.98
C PHE A 465 -12.90 -15.61 -1.03
N ILE A 466 -13.15 -14.78 -0.02
CA ILE A 466 -14.26 -14.97 0.92
C ILE A 466 -15.60 -14.84 0.20
N GLU A 467 -15.74 -13.84 -0.67
CA GLU A 467 -16.99 -13.57 -1.37
C GLU A 467 -17.28 -14.61 -2.47
N GLN A 468 -16.26 -14.96 -3.27
CA GLN A 468 -16.43 -15.72 -4.51
C GLN A 468 -15.90 -17.17 -4.44
N GLY A 469 -15.15 -17.52 -3.39
CA GLY A 469 -14.54 -18.85 -3.22
C GLY A 469 -13.41 -19.16 -4.21
N VAL A 470 -12.93 -18.15 -4.94
CA VAL A 470 -11.88 -18.28 -5.96
C VAL A 470 -10.82 -17.20 -5.80
N SER A 471 -9.61 -17.47 -6.29
CA SER A 471 -8.53 -16.50 -6.37
C SER A 471 -8.16 -16.29 -7.83
N ILE A 472 -8.04 -15.03 -8.23
CA ILE A 472 -7.63 -14.59 -9.58
C ILE A 472 -6.46 -13.61 -9.46
N ASN A 473 -5.83 -13.26 -10.57
CA ASN A 473 -4.77 -12.26 -10.57
C ASN A 473 -5.29 -10.94 -9.98
N GLN A 474 -4.46 -10.29 -9.17
CA GLN A 474 -4.75 -9.00 -8.55
C GLN A 474 -3.62 -8.02 -8.83
N HIS A 475 -3.89 -6.72 -8.77
CA HIS A 475 -2.82 -5.73 -8.82
C HIS A 475 -1.94 -5.83 -7.57
N PRO A 476 -0.61 -5.58 -7.67
CA PRO A 476 0.24 -5.42 -6.50
C PRO A 476 -0.27 -4.25 -5.66
N SER A 477 -0.44 -4.48 -4.36
CA SER A 477 -0.89 -3.46 -3.40
C SER A 477 0.26 -3.05 -2.49
N ASN A 478 0.15 -1.89 -1.84
CA ASN A 478 1.15 -1.45 -0.87
C ASN A 478 0.94 -2.07 0.53
N GLY A 479 1.08 -3.40 0.62
CA GLY A 479 0.69 -4.17 1.78
C GLY A 479 -0.77 -4.61 1.76
N LEU A 480 -1.25 -5.15 2.87
CA LEU A 480 -2.67 -5.32 3.15
C LEU A 480 -3.24 -4.01 3.69
N ASN A 481 -4.53 -3.76 3.48
CA ASN A 481 -5.21 -2.58 4.00
C ASN A 481 -6.32 -2.98 4.99
N CYS A 482 -6.97 -1.99 5.60
CA CYS A 482 -8.03 -2.23 6.57
C CYS A 482 -9.16 -3.10 5.99
N ALA A 483 -9.52 -2.86 4.72
CA ALA A 483 -10.60 -3.58 4.04
C ALA A 483 -10.24 -5.03 3.69
N THR A 484 -8.97 -5.44 3.80
CA THR A 484 -8.58 -6.85 3.65
C THR A 484 -9.21 -7.72 4.73
N CYS A 485 -9.32 -7.20 5.96
CA CYS A 485 -9.85 -7.93 7.12
C CYS A 485 -11.20 -7.40 7.59
N HIS A 486 -11.47 -6.11 7.39
CA HIS A 486 -12.71 -5.45 7.80
C HIS A 486 -13.69 -5.33 6.64
N ASN A 487 -14.93 -5.79 6.86
CA ASN A 487 -16.01 -5.71 5.87
C ASN A 487 -16.86 -4.43 6.00
N ASP A 488 -16.69 -3.67 7.09
CA ASP A 488 -17.25 -2.33 7.27
C ASP A 488 -16.24 -1.49 8.06
N LEU A 489 -15.79 -0.39 7.47
CA LEU A 489 -14.79 0.51 8.07
C LEU A 489 -15.39 1.66 8.87
N THR A 490 -16.72 1.80 8.87
CA THR A 490 -17.42 2.76 9.74
C THR A 490 -17.67 2.16 11.13
N THR A 491 -17.90 0.85 11.18
CA THR A 491 -18.10 0.10 12.42
C THR A 491 -16.94 -0.82 12.77
N PHE A 492 -15.97 -0.97 11.87
CA PHE A 492 -14.81 -1.86 11.98
C PHE A 492 -15.18 -3.34 12.20
N THR A 493 -16.32 -3.80 11.67
CA THR A 493 -16.64 -5.23 11.65
C THR A 493 -15.70 -5.98 10.71
N ARG A 494 -15.50 -7.28 10.96
CA ARG A 494 -14.58 -8.14 10.21
C ARG A 494 -15.33 -9.20 9.42
N TYR A 495 -14.68 -9.75 8.41
CA TYR A 495 -15.20 -10.92 7.71
C TYR A 495 -15.25 -12.12 8.68
N GLU A 496 -16.41 -12.78 8.73
CA GLU A 496 -16.59 -13.98 9.55
C GLU A 496 -16.32 -15.23 8.70
N VAL A 497 -15.35 -16.04 9.13
CA VAL A 497 -14.99 -17.30 8.46
C VAL A 497 -15.33 -18.47 9.38
N ALA A 498 -16.35 -19.24 9.01
CA ALA A 498 -16.80 -20.36 9.84
C ALA A 498 -15.83 -21.56 9.83
N ASN A 499 -15.20 -21.85 8.68
CA ASN A 499 -14.30 -22.98 8.51
C ASN A 499 -13.25 -22.69 7.42
N VAL A 500 -12.10 -23.35 7.50
CA VAL A 500 -11.03 -23.24 6.52
C VAL A 500 -10.71 -24.62 5.92
N THR A 501 -10.52 -24.68 4.60
CA THR A 501 -10.11 -25.91 3.90
C THR A 501 -8.61 -25.94 3.69
N PHE A 502 -7.96 -26.90 4.35
CA PHE A 502 -6.52 -27.11 4.31
C PHE A 502 -6.07 -27.85 3.04
N PRO A 503 -4.79 -27.78 2.65
CA PRO A 503 -4.27 -28.49 1.47
C PRO A 503 -4.39 -30.02 1.54
N SER A 504 -4.62 -30.60 2.73
CA SER A 504 -4.93 -32.02 2.91
C SER A 504 -6.33 -32.41 2.41
N GLY A 505 -7.23 -31.43 2.26
CA GLY A 505 -8.65 -31.61 2.03
C GLY A 505 -9.49 -31.59 3.31
N ALA A 506 -8.88 -31.49 4.49
CA ALA A 506 -9.59 -31.31 5.75
C ALA A 506 -10.23 -29.92 5.81
N THR A 507 -11.47 -29.86 6.30
CA THR A 507 -12.16 -28.60 6.62
C THR A 507 -12.22 -28.50 8.14
N LEU A 508 -11.49 -27.54 8.70
CA LEU A 508 -11.30 -27.38 10.14
C LEU A 508 -11.74 -25.98 10.59
N THR A 509 -11.96 -25.82 11.89
CA THR A 509 -12.37 -24.55 12.47
C THR A 509 -11.79 -24.37 13.86
N MET A 510 -11.44 -23.14 14.19
CA MET A 510 -11.10 -22.70 15.53
C MET A 510 -12.32 -22.23 16.33
N ALA A 511 -13.48 -22.08 15.68
CA ALA A 511 -14.67 -21.52 16.29
C ALA A 511 -15.55 -22.58 16.96
N GLU A 512 -15.86 -22.41 18.25
CA GLU A 512 -16.84 -23.22 18.98
C GLU A 512 -18.30 -22.83 18.66
N GLY A 513 -18.60 -22.63 17.37
CA GLY A 513 -19.89 -22.15 16.87
C GLY A 513 -19.88 -20.68 16.46
N ASN A 514 -21.03 -20.17 16.02
CA ASN A 514 -21.11 -18.85 15.39
C ASN A 514 -21.01 -17.67 16.37
N ASP A 515 -21.10 -17.93 17.68
CA ASP A 515 -20.99 -16.90 18.70
C ASP A 515 -19.55 -16.72 19.23
N ASP A 516 -18.61 -17.56 18.76
CA ASP A 516 -17.18 -17.50 19.12
C ASP A 516 -16.40 -16.59 18.16
N ALA A 517 -16.39 -15.29 18.46
CA ALA A 517 -15.72 -14.30 17.64
C ALA A 517 -14.20 -14.57 17.50
N ALA A 518 -13.52 -14.97 18.56
CA ALA A 518 -12.07 -15.18 18.53
C ALA A 518 -11.68 -16.37 17.62
N GLY A 519 -12.47 -17.44 17.64
CA GLY A 519 -12.32 -18.56 16.72
C GLY A 519 -12.62 -18.18 15.26
N LEU A 520 -13.68 -17.40 15.00
CA LEU A 520 -14.01 -16.91 13.66
C LEU A 520 -12.93 -15.99 13.10
N GLU A 521 -12.34 -15.14 13.94
CA GLU A 521 -11.22 -14.26 13.60
C GLU A 521 -9.94 -15.05 13.31
N SER A 522 -9.67 -16.09 14.09
CA SER A 522 -8.53 -16.99 13.84
C SER A 522 -8.67 -17.69 12.49
N ASN A 523 -9.88 -18.13 12.13
CA ASN A 523 -10.14 -18.70 10.82
C ASN A 523 -9.90 -17.71 9.67
N LEU A 524 -10.14 -16.41 9.87
CA LEU A 524 -9.79 -15.37 8.90
C LEU A 524 -8.28 -15.38 8.62
N CYS A 525 -7.44 -15.38 9.67
CA CYS A 525 -5.99 -15.46 9.55
C CYS A 525 -5.52 -16.77 8.89
N ILE A 526 -6.12 -17.90 9.27
CA ILE A 526 -5.73 -19.24 8.79
C ILE A 526 -5.94 -19.40 7.28
N ASN A 527 -6.84 -18.63 6.64
CA ASN A 527 -6.93 -18.63 5.18
C ASN A 527 -5.58 -18.37 4.49
N CYS A 528 -4.70 -17.59 5.12
CA CYS A 528 -3.34 -17.34 4.63
C CYS A 528 -2.28 -18.15 5.37
N HIS A 529 -2.45 -18.39 6.67
CA HIS A 529 -1.49 -19.10 7.52
C HIS A 529 -1.72 -20.62 7.63
N GLN A 530 -2.46 -21.22 6.70
CA GLN A 530 -2.71 -22.68 6.61
C GLN A 530 -1.61 -23.48 5.89
N GLY A 531 -0.62 -22.81 5.30
CA GLY A 531 0.33 -23.44 4.37
C GLY A 531 -0.29 -23.80 3.01
N ARG A 532 0.56 -24.18 2.05
CA ARG A 532 0.21 -24.47 0.65
C ARG A 532 0.34 -25.95 0.27
N SER A 533 0.94 -26.76 1.13
CA SER A 533 1.16 -28.19 0.93
C SER A 533 0.78 -28.99 2.18
N SER A 534 0.82 -30.32 2.06
CA SER A 534 0.35 -31.29 3.05
C SER A 534 0.95 -32.67 2.75
N THR A 535 0.76 -33.63 3.66
CA THR A 535 1.02 -35.05 3.41
C THR A 535 0.39 -35.53 2.08
N THR A 536 -0.86 -35.14 1.80
CA THR A 536 -1.58 -35.52 0.57
C THR A 536 -0.91 -35.02 -0.70
N SER A 537 -0.40 -33.78 -0.70
CA SER A 537 0.27 -33.20 -1.88
C SER A 537 1.65 -33.81 -2.10
N VAL A 538 2.41 -34.07 -1.03
CA VAL A 538 3.69 -34.80 -1.11
C VAL A 538 3.48 -36.22 -1.63
N ASN A 539 2.51 -36.97 -1.09
CA ASN A 539 2.20 -38.33 -1.57
C ASN A 539 1.82 -38.34 -3.06
N ARG A 540 1.04 -37.35 -3.52
CA ARG A 540 0.69 -37.20 -4.93
C ARG A 540 1.90 -36.94 -5.81
N ALA A 541 2.85 -36.13 -5.36
CA ALA A 541 4.07 -35.82 -6.09
C ALA A 541 5.03 -37.03 -6.18
N LEU A 542 5.03 -37.90 -5.18
CA LEU A 542 5.92 -39.06 -5.09
C LEU A 542 5.38 -40.32 -5.79
N ALA A 543 4.06 -40.47 -5.94
CA ALA A 543 3.43 -41.65 -6.56
C ALA A 543 3.97 -42.99 -5.98
N ASP A 544 3.95 -44.07 -6.77
CA ASP A 544 4.45 -45.41 -6.39
C ASP A 544 5.98 -45.57 -6.58
N LEU A 545 6.75 -44.48 -6.50
CA LEU A 545 8.21 -44.53 -6.71
C LEU A 545 8.92 -45.28 -5.56
N PRO A 546 10.02 -46.02 -5.85
CA PRO A 546 10.82 -46.67 -4.81
C PRO A 546 11.42 -45.65 -3.83
N GLY A 547 11.37 -45.95 -2.53
CA GLY A 547 11.73 -45.00 -1.46
C GLY A 547 13.13 -44.40 -1.54
N ASP A 548 14.12 -45.21 -1.93
CA ASP A 548 15.55 -44.86 -1.85
C ASP A 548 16.25 -44.84 -3.23
N GLU A 549 15.47 -44.79 -4.31
CA GLU A 549 16.02 -44.63 -5.66
C GLU A 549 15.90 -43.18 -6.12
N VAL A 550 16.98 -42.65 -6.71
CA VAL A 550 16.97 -41.29 -7.26
C VAL A 550 15.99 -41.21 -8.43
N ALA A 551 15.03 -40.28 -8.33
CA ALA A 551 13.99 -40.09 -9.32
C ALA A 551 14.09 -38.71 -9.97
N GLN A 552 14.38 -38.66 -11.27
CA GLN A 552 14.51 -37.40 -12.01
C GLN A 552 13.17 -36.66 -12.21
N SER A 553 12.03 -37.30 -11.95
CA SER A 553 10.70 -36.74 -12.16
C SER A 553 10.15 -35.95 -10.96
N ILE A 554 10.75 -36.08 -9.77
CA ILE A 554 10.24 -35.42 -8.56
C ILE A 554 10.98 -34.12 -8.28
N ARG A 555 10.29 -33.17 -7.66
CA ARG A 555 10.80 -31.85 -7.30
C ARG A 555 10.34 -31.53 -5.88
N PHE A 556 11.18 -30.81 -5.15
CA PHE A 556 10.87 -30.37 -3.79
C PHE A 556 9.51 -29.67 -3.72
N GLN A 557 8.72 -30.03 -2.71
CA GLN A 557 7.45 -29.39 -2.39
C GLN A 557 7.68 -28.47 -1.18
N ASN A 558 7.09 -27.28 -1.18
CA ASN A 558 7.24 -26.34 -0.08
C ASN A 558 5.91 -26.17 0.66
N ILE A 559 5.93 -26.28 1.99
CA ILE A 559 4.76 -25.94 2.82
C ILE A 559 4.38 -24.46 2.69
N HIS A 560 5.34 -23.60 2.30
CA HIS A 560 5.21 -22.14 2.29
C HIS A 560 5.12 -21.56 3.71
N TYR A 561 5.59 -20.31 3.86
CA TYR A 561 5.99 -19.73 5.15
C TYR A 561 4.82 -19.49 6.11
N PHE A 562 5.12 -19.46 7.43
CA PHE A 562 4.18 -19.13 8.51
C PHE A 562 2.91 -19.98 8.48
N ALA A 563 3.07 -21.30 8.30
CA ALA A 563 1.98 -22.27 8.25
C ALA A 563 1.42 -22.63 9.65
N ALA A 564 1.30 -21.62 10.53
CA ALA A 564 0.92 -21.76 11.94
C ALA A 564 -0.39 -22.54 12.12
N GLY A 565 -1.40 -22.31 11.26
CA GLY A 565 -2.66 -23.05 11.31
C GLY A 565 -2.46 -24.55 11.09
N ALA A 566 -1.58 -24.95 10.16
CA ALA A 566 -1.32 -26.36 9.91
C ALA A 566 -0.53 -27.02 11.05
N THR A 567 0.35 -26.26 11.71
CA THR A 567 1.08 -26.73 12.90
C THR A 567 0.12 -26.90 14.06
N LEU A 568 -0.67 -25.88 14.36
CA LEU A 568 -1.63 -25.87 15.47
C LEU A 568 -2.58 -27.07 15.39
N PHE A 569 -3.20 -27.32 14.23
CA PHE A 569 -4.11 -28.46 14.02
C PHE A 569 -3.40 -29.82 13.88
N GLY A 570 -2.07 -29.86 13.78
CA GLY A 570 -1.28 -31.08 13.77
C GLY A 570 -1.79 -32.14 12.80
N SER A 571 -2.14 -33.31 13.34
CA SER A 571 -2.57 -34.46 12.53
C SER A 571 -3.91 -34.30 11.80
N GLU A 572 -4.72 -33.34 12.22
CA GLU A 572 -6.00 -33.02 11.56
C GLU A 572 -5.76 -32.24 10.26
N ALA A 573 -4.82 -31.30 10.26
CA ALA A 573 -4.46 -30.51 9.07
C ALA A 573 -3.50 -31.26 8.14
N GLN A 574 -2.64 -32.13 8.69
CA GLN A 574 -1.61 -32.87 7.95
C GLN A 574 -0.67 -31.97 7.15
N GLY A 575 -0.28 -30.82 7.72
CA GLY A 575 0.64 -29.86 7.10
C GLY A 575 2.01 -30.47 6.84
N ALA A 576 2.65 -30.99 7.89
CA ALA A 576 3.86 -31.80 7.79
C ALA A 576 3.57 -33.17 7.11
N TYR A 577 4.63 -33.85 6.65
CA TYR A 577 4.55 -35.20 6.11
C TYR A 577 4.47 -36.23 7.23
N GLN A 578 3.39 -37.01 7.22
CA GLN A 578 3.12 -38.07 8.18
C GLN A 578 3.38 -39.45 7.55
N PHE A 579 4.13 -40.29 8.25
CA PHE A 579 4.42 -41.65 7.83
C PHE A 579 3.24 -42.59 8.17
N ALA A 580 2.87 -43.45 7.23
CA ALA A 580 1.57 -44.16 7.26
C ALA A 580 1.42 -45.18 8.40
N ASP A 581 2.52 -45.62 9.01
CA ASP A 581 2.57 -46.56 10.13
C ASP A 581 2.76 -45.87 11.50
N LYS A 582 2.70 -44.54 11.52
CA LYS A 582 2.90 -43.71 12.71
C LYS A 582 1.61 -42.99 13.09
N GLU A 583 1.46 -42.71 14.38
CA GLU A 583 0.39 -41.88 14.91
C GLU A 583 0.95 -40.50 15.30
N TYR A 584 0.16 -39.46 15.07
CA TYR A 584 0.54 -38.07 15.28
C TYR A 584 -0.52 -37.34 16.11
N VAL A 585 -0.08 -36.46 17.01
CA VAL A 585 -0.99 -35.65 17.82
C VAL A 585 -1.80 -34.69 16.94
N GLY A 586 -3.08 -34.51 17.30
CA GLY A 586 -4.03 -33.64 16.61
C GLY A 586 -3.81 -32.17 16.98
N ARG A 587 -4.90 -31.41 17.01
CA ARG A 587 -4.86 -30.00 17.45
C ARG A 587 -4.22 -29.88 18.83
N ASN A 588 -3.29 -28.93 18.96
CA ASN A 588 -2.81 -28.50 20.26
C ASN A 588 -3.87 -27.59 20.88
N GLU A 589 -4.42 -28.02 22.01
CA GLU A 589 -5.36 -27.23 22.81
C GLU A 589 -4.61 -26.54 23.93
N HIS A 590 -4.96 -25.29 24.19
CA HIS A 590 -4.44 -24.53 25.32
C HIS A 590 -5.59 -24.14 26.26
N VAL A 591 -5.30 -23.43 27.35
CA VAL A 591 -6.38 -22.97 28.25
C VAL A 591 -7.36 -22.09 27.48
N SER A 592 -8.66 -22.20 27.78
CA SER A 592 -9.76 -21.63 26.98
C SER A 592 -9.76 -20.10 26.77
N ARG A 593 -8.83 -19.36 27.38
CA ARG A 593 -8.64 -17.92 27.19
C ARG A 593 -7.49 -17.59 26.21
N PHE A 594 -6.73 -18.60 25.81
CA PHE A 594 -5.54 -18.50 24.97
C PHE A 594 -5.52 -19.66 23.98
N ASP A 595 -6.67 -19.96 23.36
CA ASP A 595 -6.83 -21.11 22.46
C ASP A 595 -7.15 -20.66 21.02
N SER A 596 -6.97 -19.37 20.74
CA SER A 596 -7.16 -18.74 19.43
C SER A 596 -5.98 -17.81 19.08
N CYS A 597 -5.80 -17.49 17.80
CA CYS A 597 -4.68 -16.67 17.34
C CYS A 597 -4.73 -15.25 17.92
N VAL A 598 -5.93 -14.65 17.97
CA VAL A 598 -6.15 -13.26 18.41
C VAL A 598 -6.08 -13.08 19.93
N GLU A 599 -6.07 -14.17 20.69
CA GLU A 599 -5.85 -14.15 22.14
C GLU A 599 -4.35 -14.17 22.50
N CYS A 600 -3.52 -14.75 21.63
CA CYS A 600 -2.08 -14.83 21.81
C CYS A 600 -1.32 -13.71 21.09
N HIS A 601 -1.87 -13.18 20.00
CA HIS A 601 -1.24 -12.17 19.15
C HIS A 601 -2.02 -10.86 19.13
N ASP A 602 -1.29 -9.74 19.06
CA ASP A 602 -1.86 -8.48 18.62
C ASP A 602 -2.18 -8.55 17.13
N THR A 603 -3.43 -8.28 16.76
CA THR A 603 -3.91 -8.46 15.37
C THR A 603 -3.30 -7.48 14.37
N HIS A 604 -2.82 -6.33 14.83
CA HIS A 604 -2.30 -5.26 13.98
C HIS A 604 -0.78 -5.15 14.05
N ALA A 605 -0.20 -5.33 15.23
CA ALA A 605 1.25 -5.40 15.40
C ALA A 605 1.83 -6.75 14.96
N LEU A 606 1.01 -7.81 14.90
CA LEU A 606 1.43 -9.17 14.52
C LEU A 606 2.46 -9.79 15.47
N GLU A 607 2.57 -9.22 16.67
CA GLU A 607 3.47 -9.66 17.74
C GLU A 607 2.71 -10.49 18.78
N VAL A 608 3.43 -11.35 19.51
CA VAL A 608 2.85 -12.09 20.64
C VAL A 608 2.67 -11.14 21.82
N VAL A 609 1.53 -11.25 22.52
CA VAL A 609 1.25 -10.47 23.73
C VAL A 609 1.98 -11.10 24.92
N VAL A 610 3.30 -10.85 25.02
CA VAL A 610 4.20 -11.47 26.03
C VAL A 610 3.68 -11.33 27.46
N THR A 611 3.12 -10.18 27.81
CA THR A 611 2.58 -9.93 29.16
C THR A 611 1.44 -10.86 29.53
N ALA A 612 0.67 -11.34 28.55
CA ALA A 612 -0.40 -12.29 28.76
C ALA A 612 0.14 -13.71 29.06
N CYS A 613 1.27 -14.09 28.46
CA CYS A 613 1.95 -15.35 28.76
C CYS A 613 2.57 -15.36 30.17
N ALA A 614 3.09 -14.22 30.62
CA ALA A 614 3.72 -14.07 31.93
C ALA A 614 2.77 -14.34 33.12
N ASP A 615 1.44 -14.28 32.91
CA ASP A 615 0.44 -14.58 33.94
C ASP A 615 0.46 -16.05 34.39
N CYS A 616 0.93 -16.96 33.53
CA CYS A 616 1.01 -18.40 33.82
C CYS A 616 2.44 -18.96 33.70
N HIS A 617 3.31 -18.31 32.94
CA HIS A 617 4.70 -18.73 32.76
C HIS A 617 5.65 -17.79 33.51
N GLU A 618 6.03 -18.16 34.75
CA GLU A 618 6.70 -17.29 35.73
C GLU A 618 8.03 -16.67 35.25
N ASN A 619 8.70 -17.30 34.27
CA ASN A 619 10.00 -16.85 33.74
C ASN A 619 9.90 -16.07 32.42
N VAL A 620 8.68 -15.72 31.98
CA VAL A 620 8.46 -14.97 30.74
C VAL A 620 8.34 -13.48 31.04
N SER A 621 9.23 -12.69 30.43
CA SER A 621 9.20 -11.21 30.52
C SER A 621 9.44 -10.51 29.18
N THR A 622 10.02 -11.22 28.23
CA THR A 622 10.37 -10.75 26.88
C THR A 622 9.94 -11.78 25.83
N GLN A 623 9.89 -11.36 24.56
CA GLN A 623 9.61 -12.25 23.44
C GLN A 623 10.60 -13.43 23.38
N ALA A 624 11.87 -13.19 23.72
CA ALA A 624 12.90 -14.22 23.73
C ALA A 624 12.65 -15.29 24.80
N ASP A 625 12.01 -14.93 25.91
CA ASP A 625 11.72 -15.87 27.00
C ASP A 625 10.67 -16.91 26.61
N LEU A 626 9.84 -16.63 25.60
CA LEU A 626 8.81 -17.56 25.11
C LEU A 626 9.42 -18.89 24.64
N ALA A 627 10.61 -18.85 24.05
CA ALA A 627 11.33 -20.05 23.59
C ALA A 627 11.71 -20.99 24.76
N ASN A 628 11.80 -20.45 25.97
CA ASN A 628 12.15 -21.19 27.19
C ASN A 628 10.92 -21.76 27.92
N ILE A 629 9.71 -21.55 27.39
CA ILE A 629 8.49 -22.08 28.00
C ILE A 629 8.51 -23.60 27.97
N ARG A 630 8.29 -24.18 29.15
CA ARG A 630 8.14 -25.62 29.40
C ARG A 630 7.21 -25.82 30.59
N ASP A 631 6.45 -26.91 30.56
CA ASP A 631 5.71 -27.37 31.74
C ASP A 631 6.70 -27.79 32.82
N GLU A 632 6.60 -27.21 34.02
CA GLU A 632 7.53 -27.44 35.14
C GLU A 632 7.60 -28.92 35.56
N ASP A 633 6.53 -29.69 35.32
CA ASP A 633 6.48 -31.11 35.63
C ASP A 633 7.04 -31.99 34.50
N ASN A 634 7.30 -31.42 33.31
CA ASN A 634 7.84 -32.15 32.17
C ASN A 634 9.37 -32.22 32.22
N THR A 635 9.89 -33.39 32.61
CA THR A 635 11.33 -33.69 32.69
C THR A 635 11.82 -34.59 31.54
N THR A 636 11.08 -34.62 30.43
CA THR A 636 11.39 -35.49 29.28
C THR A 636 12.43 -34.86 28.38
N ASP A 637 13.57 -35.51 28.24
CA ASP A 637 14.60 -35.21 27.25
C ASP A 637 14.13 -35.76 25.88
N TRP A 638 13.62 -34.90 24.99
CA TRP A 638 13.07 -35.35 23.70
C TRP A 638 14.16 -35.51 22.66
N ASP A 639 15.11 -34.59 22.62
CA ASP A 639 16.21 -34.53 21.66
C ASP A 639 17.47 -35.32 22.07
N GLY A 640 17.50 -35.88 23.28
CA GLY A 640 18.54 -36.77 23.79
C GLY A 640 19.85 -36.07 24.17
N ASP A 641 19.88 -34.74 24.30
CA ASP A 641 21.09 -33.98 24.60
C ASP A 641 21.43 -33.94 26.12
N GLY A 642 20.47 -34.36 26.95
CA GLY A 642 20.57 -34.42 28.41
C GLY A 642 20.10 -33.17 29.17
N ASP A 643 19.63 -32.14 28.47
CA ASP A 643 19.04 -30.92 29.03
C ASP A 643 17.51 -31.06 29.17
N VAL A 644 17.07 -31.43 30.37
CA VAL A 644 15.64 -31.52 30.69
C VAL A 644 15.01 -30.18 31.12
N ALA A 645 15.78 -29.08 31.05
CA ALA A 645 15.38 -27.75 31.52
C ALA A 645 15.17 -26.74 30.39
N GLU A 646 15.70 -27.00 29.19
CA GLU A 646 15.45 -26.14 28.03
C GLU A 646 13.97 -26.18 27.58
N GLY A 647 13.54 -25.11 26.90
CA GLY A 647 12.18 -25.02 26.39
C GLY A 647 11.95 -25.85 25.13
N MET A 648 10.69 -26.00 24.73
CA MET A 648 10.29 -26.77 23.54
C MET A 648 10.98 -26.30 22.24
N ALA A 649 11.41 -25.04 22.18
CA ALA A 649 12.15 -24.50 21.04
C ALA A 649 13.55 -25.12 20.89
N GLY A 650 14.24 -25.39 22.01
CA GLY A 650 15.56 -26.02 22.04
C GLY A 650 15.49 -27.46 21.51
N GLU A 651 14.57 -28.24 22.07
CA GLU A 651 14.29 -29.62 21.67
C GLU A 651 14.05 -29.74 20.15
N ILE A 652 13.23 -28.83 19.59
CA ILE A 652 12.97 -28.79 18.14
C ILE A 652 14.23 -28.41 17.35
N ALA A 653 15.01 -27.45 17.83
CA ALA A 653 16.23 -27.00 17.16
C ALA A 653 17.26 -28.13 17.06
N THR A 654 17.54 -28.82 18.17
CA THR A 654 18.46 -29.96 18.18
C THR A 654 17.96 -31.10 17.31
N MET A 655 16.67 -31.45 17.38
CA MET A 655 16.09 -32.47 16.49
C MET A 655 16.18 -32.09 15.00
N ALA A 656 16.04 -30.81 14.67
CA ALA A 656 16.24 -30.32 13.30
C ALA A 656 17.70 -30.46 12.86
N GLU A 657 18.68 -30.15 13.73
CA GLU A 657 20.11 -30.37 13.46
C GLU A 657 20.42 -31.86 13.22
N LEU A 658 19.88 -32.75 14.06
CA LEU A 658 20.02 -34.20 13.90
C LEU A 658 19.43 -34.68 12.57
N LEU A 659 18.24 -34.18 12.18
CA LEU A 659 17.63 -34.49 10.89
C LEU A 659 18.49 -34.00 9.72
N TYR A 660 19.01 -32.78 9.80
CA TYR A 660 19.87 -32.24 8.75
C TYR A 660 21.14 -33.08 8.56
N ALA A 661 21.81 -33.44 9.66
CA ALA A 661 22.96 -34.33 9.64
C ALA A 661 22.62 -35.72 9.06
N ALA A 662 21.44 -36.27 9.42
CA ALA A 662 20.96 -37.54 8.88
C ALA A 662 20.72 -37.46 7.36
N MET A 663 20.14 -36.36 6.85
CA MET A 663 19.96 -36.14 5.40
C MET A 663 21.31 -36.04 4.67
N GLN A 664 22.28 -35.34 5.23
CA GLN A 664 23.64 -35.25 4.67
C GLN A 664 24.32 -36.64 4.62
N ALA A 665 24.22 -37.41 5.70
CA ALA A 665 24.74 -38.77 5.73
C ALA A 665 24.01 -39.70 4.75
N TYR A 666 22.69 -39.61 4.65
CA TYR A 666 21.87 -40.39 3.72
C TYR A 666 22.29 -40.13 2.27
N THR A 667 22.41 -38.86 1.88
CA THR A 667 22.80 -38.48 0.51
C THR A 667 24.21 -38.91 0.16
N ALA A 668 25.17 -38.78 1.08
CA ALA A 668 26.53 -39.27 0.89
C ALA A 668 26.63 -40.79 0.66
N ASN A 669 25.67 -41.57 1.19
CA ASN A 669 25.63 -43.03 1.09
C ASN A 669 24.65 -43.56 0.02
N THR A 670 23.89 -42.69 -0.64
CA THR A 670 22.89 -43.07 -1.64
C THR A 670 23.48 -43.02 -3.05
N PRO A 671 23.55 -44.16 -3.79
CA PRO A 671 24.11 -44.16 -5.13
C PRO A 671 23.38 -43.20 -6.09
N GLY A 672 24.14 -42.25 -6.65
CA GLY A 672 23.62 -41.27 -7.60
C GLY A 672 22.98 -40.03 -6.97
N ALA A 673 22.98 -39.91 -5.64
CA ALA A 673 22.65 -38.67 -4.95
C ALA A 673 23.88 -37.75 -4.86
N LEU A 674 23.68 -36.45 -5.06
CA LEU A 674 24.62 -35.41 -4.67
C LEU A 674 24.51 -35.18 -3.15
N PRO A 675 25.57 -34.75 -2.44
CA PRO A 675 25.40 -34.28 -1.07
C PRO A 675 24.48 -33.06 -1.05
N ILE A 676 23.64 -32.97 -0.01
CA ILE A 676 22.60 -31.94 0.11
C ILE A 676 23.06 -30.80 1.02
N LEU A 677 22.80 -29.57 0.58
CA LEU A 677 22.98 -28.34 1.32
C LEU A 677 21.63 -27.64 1.51
N TYR A 678 21.52 -26.83 2.55
CA TYR A 678 20.33 -26.05 2.85
C TYR A 678 20.66 -24.59 3.11
N ASP A 679 19.81 -23.69 2.59
CA ASP A 679 19.81 -22.26 2.89
C ASP A 679 18.36 -21.79 3.04
N SER A 680 17.99 -21.33 4.23
CA SER A 680 16.63 -20.88 4.53
C SER A 680 16.24 -19.59 3.80
N HIS A 681 17.21 -18.82 3.30
CA HIS A 681 17.01 -17.50 2.69
C HIS A 681 17.15 -17.50 1.17
N ARG A 682 17.68 -18.57 0.57
CA ARG A 682 17.93 -18.65 -0.87
C ARG A 682 17.09 -19.71 -1.54
N TYR A 683 16.16 -19.33 -2.41
CA TYR A 683 15.43 -20.28 -3.26
C TYR A 683 16.39 -21.04 -4.20
N PRO A 684 16.26 -22.38 -4.39
CA PRO A 684 15.16 -23.26 -3.99
C PRO A 684 15.35 -23.96 -2.63
N TYR A 685 16.08 -23.34 -1.70
CA TYR A 685 16.42 -23.75 -0.33
C TYR A 685 17.35 -24.95 -0.23
N PHE A 686 17.24 -25.92 -1.11
CA PHE A 686 18.13 -27.08 -1.15
C PHE A 686 19.04 -27.02 -2.37
N PHE A 687 20.33 -27.23 -2.16
CA PHE A 687 21.38 -27.16 -3.17
C PHE A 687 22.20 -28.44 -3.19
N GLY A 688 22.73 -28.79 -4.36
CA GLY A 688 23.68 -29.90 -4.48
C GLY A 688 25.10 -29.42 -4.25
N ASP A 689 25.81 -30.04 -3.32
CA ASP A 689 27.23 -29.79 -3.04
C ASP A 689 28.12 -30.48 -4.09
N ALA A 690 28.20 -29.89 -5.28
CA ALA A 690 28.93 -30.51 -6.38
C ALA A 690 30.46 -30.39 -6.24
N ASP A 691 30.94 -29.38 -5.53
CA ASP A 691 32.37 -29.12 -5.31
C ASP A 691 32.89 -29.67 -3.98
N GLY A 692 32.01 -30.07 -3.06
CA GLY A 692 32.33 -30.76 -1.82
C GLY A 692 32.84 -29.83 -0.73
N ASP A 693 32.50 -28.53 -0.78
CA ASP A 693 32.95 -27.55 0.21
C ASP A 693 32.06 -27.49 1.47
N GLY A 694 30.87 -28.09 1.41
CA GLY A 694 29.92 -28.18 2.51
C GLY A 694 29.14 -26.88 2.80
N THR A 695 29.19 -25.89 1.91
CA THR A 695 28.57 -24.58 2.07
C THR A 695 27.83 -24.14 0.81
N VAL A 696 26.70 -23.45 0.95
CA VAL A 696 25.97 -22.95 -0.22
C VAL A 696 26.76 -21.79 -0.84
N SER A 697 27.26 -22.01 -2.05
CA SER A 697 28.13 -21.10 -2.78
C SER A 697 27.45 -20.50 -4.03
N GLU A 698 28.00 -19.38 -4.52
CA GLU A 698 27.55 -18.75 -5.77
C GLU A 698 27.90 -19.68 -6.95
N GLY A 699 26.88 -20.17 -7.66
CA GLY A 699 27.02 -21.16 -8.72
C GLY A 699 26.45 -22.54 -8.40
N ASP A 700 26.13 -22.83 -7.13
CA ASP A 700 25.45 -24.07 -6.77
C ASP A 700 24.08 -24.19 -7.41
N ALA A 701 23.86 -25.35 -8.02
CA ALA A 701 22.58 -25.68 -8.62
C ALA A 701 21.59 -26.16 -7.55
N GLY A 702 20.32 -25.84 -7.74
CA GLY A 702 19.25 -26.40 -6.93
C GLY A 702 19.28 -27.92 -6.92
N TYR A 703 19.05 -28.51 -5.74
CA TYR A 703 19.17 -29.94 -5.53
C TYR A 703 18.20 -30.72 -6.44
N ASN A 704 18.72 -31.72 -7.16
CA ASN A 704 17.98 -32.41 -8.23
C ASN A 704 18.06 -33.94 -8.21
N THR A 705 18.80 -34.53 -7.27
CA THR A 705 18.94 -35.99 -7.10
C THR A 705 18.08 -36.51 -5.95
N TRP A 706 16.80 -36.17 -5.96
CA TRP A 706 15.85 -36.54 -4.91
C TRP A 706 15.51 -38.04 -4.93
N THR A 707 15.51 -38.68 -3.76
CA THR A 707 14.76 -39.92 -3.52
C THR A 707 13.42 -39.57 -2.85
N PRO A 708 12.37 -40.41 -2.97
CA PRO A 708 11.12 -40.17 -2.26
C PRO A 708 11.28 -40.05 -0.73
N ASN A 709 12.14 -40.85 -0.10
CA ASN A 709 12.39 -40.75 1.36
C ASN A 709 13.10 -39.45 1.72
N LEU A 710 14.13 -39.05 0.96
CA LEU A 710 14.81 -37.78 1.18
C LEU A 710 13.86 -36.59 1.02
N LEU A 711 12.97 -36.62 0.04
CA LEU A 711 12.01 -35.54 -0.17
C LEU A 711 11.03 -35.40 1.01
N ARG A 712 10.55 -36.51 1.58
CA ARG A 712 9.70 -36.51 2.79
C ARG A 712 10.42 -35.90 3.98
N ALA A 713 11.66 -36.33 4.22
CA ALA A 713 12.50 -35.80 5.31
C ALA A 713 12.81 -34.31 5.12
N ALA A 714 13.22 -33.91 3.91
CA ALA A 714 13.51 -32.51 3.57
C ALA A 714 12.26 -31.63 3.67
N TYR A 715 11.08 -32.17 3.34
CA TYR A 715 9.80 -31.47 3.52
C TYR A 715 9.52 -31.19 4.99
N ASN A 716 9.70 -32.18 5.88
CA ASN A 716 9.55 -32.01 7.33
C ASN A 716 10.61 -31.09 7.93
N TYR A 717 11.85 -31.16 7.44
CA TYR A 717 12.89 -30.22 7.82
C TYR A 717 12.49 -28.79 7.46
N GLN A 718 12.13 -28.52 6.20
CA GLN A 718 11.63 -27.21 5.77
C GLN A 718 10.40 -26.78 6.58
N TYR A 719 9.49 -27.70 6.90
CA TYR A 719 8.32 -27.42 7.71
C TYR A 719 8.69 -26.82 9.07
N ALA A 720 9.61 -27.48 9.79
CA ALA A 720 10.09 -26.98 11.08
C ALA A 720 10.81 -25.63 10.97
N GLN A 721 11.52 -25.38 9.86
CA GLN A 721 12.19 -24.10 9.62
C GLN A 721 11.25 -22.94 9.25
N LYS A 722 10.04 -23.23 8.74
CA LYS A 722 9.13 -22.21 8.18
C LYS A 722 7.96 -21.84 9.07
N ASP A 723 7.90 -22.37 10.29
CA ASP A 723 7.03 -21.89 11.36
C ASP A 723 7.89 -21.53 12.60
N PRO A 724 8.32 -20.27 12.74
CA PRO A 724 9.13 -19.83 13.87
C PRO A 724 8.45 -20.02 15.24
N GLY A 725 7.10 -20.09 15.27
CA GLY A 725 6.31 -20.31 16.46
C GLY A 725 5.97 -21.79 16.72
N ALA A 726 6.56 -22.73 15.97
CA ALA A 726 6.22 -24.15 16.01
C ALA A 726 6.26 -24.75 17.43
N PHE A 727 7.20 -24.28 18.26
CA PHE A 727 7.34 -24.69 19.66
C PHE A 727 6.10 -24.37 20.52
N ALA A 728 5.40 -23.28 20.22
CA ALA A 728 4.19 -22.86 20.92
C ALA A 728 2.93 -23.36 20.22
N HIS A 729 2.91 -23.41 18.88
CA HIS A 729 1.75 -23.83 18.11
C HIS A 729 1.44 -25.32 18.33
N ASN A 730 2.41 -26.22 18.18
CA ASN A 730 2.25 -27.67 18.41
C ASN A 730 3.61 -28.38 18.46
N GLY A 731 4.42 -28.09 19.48
CA GLY A 731 5.80 -28.60 19.55
C GLY A 731 5.91 -30.12 19.53
N GLN A 732 4.99 -30.83 20.19
CA GLN A 732 4.97 -32.31 20.19
C GLN A 732 4.73 -32.89 18.79
N TYR A 733 3.81 -32.33 18.00
CA TYR A 733 3.61 -32.73 16.61
C TYR A 733 4.88 -32.55 15.78
N VAL A 734 5.59 -31.44 15.98
CA VAL A 734 6.83 -31.11 15.27
C VAL A 734 7.95 -32.09 15.65
N LEU A 735 8.12 -32.40 16.94
CA LEU A 735 9.08 -33.41 17.41
C LEU A 735 8.76 -34.79 16.83
N GLN A 736 7.48 -35.21 16.76
CA GLN A 736 7.09 -36.49 16.16
C GLN A 736 7.50 -36.60 14.68
N VAL A 737 7.26 -35.55 13.89
CA VAL A 737 7.61 -35.57 12.45
C VAL A 737 9.13 -35.49 12.23
N LEU A 738 9.86 -34.76 13.08
CA LEU A 738 11.33 -34.73 13.04
C LEU A 738 11.92 -36.09 13.42
N TYR A 739 11.43 -36.70 14.51
CA TYR A 739 11.85 -38.04 14.97
C TYR A 739 11.72 -39.07 13.86
N ASP A 740 10.53 -39.18 13.28
CA ASP A 740 10.25 -40.19 12.25
C ASP A 740 11.05 -39.92 10.96
N SER A 741 11.36 -38.66 10.67
CA SER A 741 12.22 -38.29 9.54
C SER A 741 13.68 -38.68 9.78
N ILE A 742 14.20 -38.51 11.00
CA ILE A 742 15.55 -38.97 11.40
C ILE A 742 15.65 -40.48 11.23
N GLU A 743 14.65 -41.22 11.73
CA GLU A 743 14.60 -42.69 11.63
C GLU A 743 14.62 -43.14 10.17
N VAL A 744 13.83 -42.51 9.29
CA VAL A 744 13.77 -42.86 7.86
C VAL A 744 15.06 -42.52 7.12
N MET A 745 15.79 -41.48 7.53
CA MET A 745 17.12 -41.16 6.99
C MET A 745 18.22 -42.08 7.55
N GLY A 746 17.90 -42.97 8.48
CA GLY A 746 18.86 -43.84 9.14
C GLY A 746 19.74 -43.13 10.17
N GLY A 747 19.30 -41.97 10.67
CA GLY A 747 19.91 -41.28 11.80
C GLY A 747 19.74 -42.07 13.10
N ASP A 748 20.62 -41.83 14.07
CA ASP A 748 20.55 -42.51 15.37
C ASP A 748 19.47 -41.87 16.23
N THR A 749 18.41 -42.64 16.53
CA THR A 749 17.35 -42.24 17.45
C THR A 749 17.56 -42.79 18.86
N SER A 750 18.70 -43.43 19.13
CA SER A 750 19.04 -43.96 20.45
C SER A 750 19.23 -42.81 21.44
N GLY A 751 18.35 -42.71 22.43
CA GLY A 751 18.38 -41.63 23.42
C GLY A 751 17.33 -40.55 23.18
N LEU A 752 16.81 -40.44 21.95
CA LEU A 752 15.69 -39.57 21.63
C LEU A 752 14.39 -40.13 22.21
N THR A 753 13.51 -39.25 22.68
CA THR A 753 12.14 -39.63 23.07
C THR A 753 11.16 -39.16 22.00
N ARG A 754 10.28 -40.04 21.54
CA ARG A 754 9.18 -39.66 20.64
C ARG A 754 7.93 -39.35 21.49
N PRO A 755 7.31 -38.15 21.37
CA PRO A 755 6.04 -37.84 22.03
C PRO A 755 4.90 -38.78 21.69
#